data_AF-A0A7Y2T7X6-F1
#
_entry.id   AF-A0A7Y2T7X6-F1
#
_cell.length_a   1.000
_cell.length_b   1.000
_cell.length_c   1.000
_cell.angle_alpha   90.00
_cell.angle_beta   90.00
_cell.angle_gamma   90.00
#
_symmetry.space_group_name_H-M   'P 1'
#
loop_
_entity.id
_entity.type
_entity.pdbx_description
1 polymer ?
#
loop_
_entity_poly.entity_id
_entity_poly.type
_entity_poly.pdbx_seq_one_letter_code
_entity_poly.pdbx_strand_id
1 'polypeptide(L)'
;MIRVKLHVSSITGTLMVVAALACGTSVGVAQKKGATNGGSSYYQDGGMRMFNPYPTDTGRSGKKSWLVRNFGPVGIGIKLQRPGMTMEVNNVEKGSPAEATGKLKKGQIIESINGIVLKEIDPRILLGDIITKAEATDGEINVKIKDLGNVLVKIPVMGTYSKTWPENCPKSDKIVRKLADLIAKDSKPQWGSVLFLLSTGEEKDLAVVRKWMKNIQTIGSMNWEKGYKGPGLCEYYLRTGDKSVLPVIKQMTEELKVHMYNGGWSGRGAPAAFTYSTGTGQVHASGMNCMTFLLMARLCGVEVDDYMFKESLQQFYRFAGHGNVAYGNGLPEGGFRDNGKTGGLAVAMAVAAKLTPEGESSVYAKARDNSAKKSFYATNWFHAAHTGGGIGEIWHHGAVNLVREKQPIPYRSYLDTRRWVMDLSRRFDGSIGIAGMNDRYDRSLTEASSGRAWGTYFALTYTYPRKYLQIWGAPRSKWAKSYALPARPWGNAADDIFQSPEPIPGGKLTMDDLLNERVETSASVGVLQKLNDPNLSDETLLKYIYHPEYGFRSVAMLQVVKRDRVDFVVPLLRSSDPRLREAGLLTLTGPFKGRAFSEDKVTPEMYDLVGAIVDDPKESYWVAKHAIEALNRAKPERIGKHRDRLLQFLDYDSVWVQTAAVVTLAKIATAPEHYKTVLPAILDTSASFTVDSASSSSTRAIANAMKSANPEVKNFAKALLKKIYAGMPGVLKDPYTGAVMNRGAKTVRSRIGGIVQQLPGGEEFVRMIPKMTLASYISGQNADLYRYSGKFTPNKDVVGRWAWCVWPQPKNPQEVDASIKQWLKPRLGKNPAKVKNPKDYIQLSDGGKVSKSKYFRGYFWSGDKLIGINDDQALKMEVKTVEGFDFLIVEKGGFDAKPDNDEIKGIPKGWHCGYSIYIRQK
;
A
#
# COMPACT_ATOMS: atom_id res chain seq x y z
N MET A 1 -19.96 21.63 58.37
CA MET A 1 -18.53 21.34 58.59
C MET A 1 -18.02 20.41 57.49
N ILE A 2 -17.00 20.88 56.78
CA ILE A 2 -15.91 20.15 56.11
C ILE A 2 -16.30 19.06 55.07
N ARG A 3 -16.45 19.52 53.82
CA ARG A 3 -16.27 18.69 52.61
C ARG A 3 -14.77 18.64 52.27
N VAL A 4 -14.14 17.47 52.36
CA VAL A 4 -12.79 17.24 51.83
C VAL A 4 -12.87 16.59 50.45
N LYS A 5 -12.35 17.33 49.46
CA LYS A 5 -12.04 16.89 48.11
C LYS A 5 -10.82 15.96 48.16
N LEU A 6 -10.87 14.84 47.44
CA LEU A 6 -9.67 14.11 47.03
C LEU A 6 -9.65 13.99 45.50
N HIS A 7 -8.59 14.59 44.96
CA HIS A 7 -8.27 14.73 43.55
C HIS A 7 -7.95 13.38 42.91
N VAL A 8 -8.72 13.01 41.88
CA VAL A 8 -8.26 12.06 40.87
C VAL A 8 -7.63 12.87 39.74
N SER A 9 -6.32 12.82 39.68
CA SER A 9 -5.46 13.40 38.64
C SER A 9 -5.79 12.80 37.27
N SER A 10 -6.11 13.68 36.34
CA SER A 10 -6.39 13.38 34.95
C SER A 10 -5.10 13.10 34.16
N ILE A 11 -4.84 11.83 33.86
CA ILE A 11 -3.88 11.44 32.82
C ILE A 11 -4.56 11.64 31.46
N THR A 12 -4.48 12.85 30.91
CA THR A 12 -4.87 13.15 29.52
C THR A 12 -3.77 13.97 28.86
N GLY A 13 -2.88 13.30 28.13
CA GLY A 13 -1.75 14.00 27.54
C GLY A 13 -0.84 13.20 26.62
N THR A 14 -1.33 12.28 25.77
CA THR A 14 -0.58 11.80 24.59
C THR A 14 -1.51 11.18 23.55
N LEU A 15 -2.01 11.96 22.58
CA LEU A 15 -2.65 11.41 21.38
C LEU A 15 -2.73 12.47 20.28
N MET A 16 -1.64 12.65 19.52
CA MET A 16 -1.71 13.20 18.15
C MET A 16 -0.40 13.06 17.35
N VAL A 17 0.21 11.86 17.28
CA VAL A 17 1.17 11.46 16.21
C VAL A 17 1.10 9.93 15.95
N VAL A 18 -0.11 9.35 15.85
CA VAL A 18 -0.28 7.95 15.43
C VAL A 18 -1.42 7.86 14.41
N ALA A 19 -1.14 8.28 13.18
CA ALA A 19 -1.99 7.98 12.02
C ALA A 19 -1.27 7.11 10.97
N ALA A 20 -0.02 6.71 11.22
CA ALA A 20 0.74 5.77 10.39
C ALA A 20 1.11 4.45 11.11
N LEU A 21 0.64 4.26 12.35
CA LEU A 21 0.94 3.07 13.18
C LEU A 21 -0.30 2.40 13.80
N ALA A 22 -1.52 2.80 13.37
CA ALA A 22 -2.79 2.27 13.91
C ALA A 22 -3.58 1.35 12.96
N CYS A 23 -2.99 0.85 11.87
CA CYS A 23 -3.63 -0.17 11.02
C CYS A 23 -2.94 -1.55 11.06
N GLY A 24 -1.97 -1.75 11.97
CA GLY A 24 -1.27 -3.03 12.16
C GLY A 24 -1.77 -3.91 13.31
N THR A 25 -2.54 -3.37 14.27
CA THR A 25 -2.81 -4.03 15.57
C THR A 25 -4.13 -4.79 15.66
N SER A 26 -4.87 -4.92 14.56
CA SER A 26 -6.27 -5.35 14.65
C SER A 26 -6.52 -6.83 14.33
N VAL A 27 -5.51 -7.68 14.10
CA VAL A 27 -5.74 -9.09 13.69
C VAL A 27 -5.59 -10.06 14.87
N GLY A 28 -4.55 -9.93 15.69
CA GLY A 28 -4.33 -10.83 16.84
C GLY A 28 -5.24 -10.56 18.04
N VAL A 29 -5.66 -9.30 18.25
CA VAL A 29 -6.58 -8.94 19.34
C VAL A 29 -8.05 -9.09 18.90
N ALA A 30 -8.36 -9.08 17.60
CA ALA A 30 -9.72 -9.36 17.13
C ALA A 30 -10.10 -10.83 17.20
N GLN A 31 -9.15 -11.74 17.01
CA GLN A 31 -9.42 -13.17 17.20
C GLN A 31 -9.44 -13.57 18.68
N LYS A 32 -8.68 -12.89 19.56
CA LYS A 32 -8.72 -13.19 21.01
C LYS A 32 -9.79 -12.44 21.82
N LYS A 33 -10.27 -11.25 21.41
CA LYS A 33 -11.36 -10.53 22.12
C LYS A 33 -12.77 -10.78 21.55
N GLY A 34 -12.94 -11.75 20.65
CA GLY A 34 -14.24 -12.31 20.29
C GLY A 34 -14.58 -13.60 21.07
N ALA A 35 -13.61 -14.19 21.77
CA ALA A 35 -13.75 -15.48 22.43
C ALA A 35 -14.19 -15.40 23.91
N THR A 36 -14.66 -14.24 24.36
CA THR A 36 -15.21 -14.05 25.71
C THR A 36 -16.54 -13.32 25.61
N ASN A 37 -17.56 -14.04 25.15
CA ASN A 37 -18.97 -13.94 25.55
C ASN A 37 -19.71 -15.07 24.82
N GLY A 38 -20.08 -16.12 25.57
CA GLY A 38 -20.74 -17.32 25.05
C GLY A 38 -22.16 -17.08 24.56
N GLY A 39 -22.30 -16.55 23.34
CA GLY A 39 -23.53 -16.59 22.56
C GLY A 39 -23.22 -17.07 21.14
N SER A 40 -24.08 -17.92 20.56
CA SER A 40 -23.95 -18.35 19.17
C SER A 40 -23.99 -17.13 18.24
N SER A 41 -22.97 -16.97 17.41
CA SER A 41 -22.98 -15.97 16.33
C SER A 41 -24.04 -16.39 15.30
N TYR A 42 -24.91 -15.46 14.87
CA TYR A 42 -25.94 -15.69 13.84
C TYR A 42 -25.37 -16.27 12.53
N TYR A 43 -24.11 -15.95 12.24
CA TYR A 43 -23.31 -16.60 11.20
C TYR A 43 -22.25 -17.46 11.86
N GLN A 44 -22.17 -18.74 11.49
CA GLN A 44 -21.27 -19.67 12.15
C GLN A 44 -19.80 -19.31 11.89
N ASP A 45 -18.99 -19.41 12.94
CA ASP A 45 -17.56 -19.10 12.91
C ASP A 45 -16.70 -20.19 12.27
N GLY A 46 -17.29 -21.36 11.95
CA GLY A 46 -16.61 -22.53 11.40
C GLY A 46 -16.62 -22.69 9.87
N GLY A 47 -17.36 -21.84 9.14
CA GLY A 47 -17.43 -21.89 7.67
C GLY A 47 -16.28 -21.15 6.98
N MET A 48 -16.09 -21.45 5.69
CA MET A 48 -15.07 -20.78 4.86
C MET A 48 -15.35 -19.28 4.78
N ARG A 49 -14.57 -18.48 5.52
CA ARG A 49 -14.71 -17.01 5.52
C ARG A 49 -14.17 -16.46 4.21
N MET A 50 -15.04 -16.23 3.24
CA MET A 50 -14.64 -15.69 1.94
C MET A 50 -14.41 -14.18 1.97
N PHE A 51 -15.05 -13.46 2.88
CA PHE A 51 -15.05 -12.00 2.89
C PHE A 51 -14.50 -11.35 4.15
N ASN A 52 -14.00 -10.13 3.99
CA ASN A 52 -13.56 -9.27 5.07
C ASN A 52 -14.13 -7.84 4.96
N PRO A 53 -14.83 -7.32 5.99
CA PRO A 53 -15.18 -8.03 7.22
C PRO A 53 -16.19 -9.17 6.93
N TYR A 54 -16.13 -10.21 7.76
CA TYR A 54 -17.15 -11.25 7.79
C TYR A 54 -18.38 -10.71 8.54
N PRO A 55 -19.60 -11.02 8.11
CA PRO A 55 -20.80 -10.58 8.82
C PRO A 55 -20.87 -11.22 10.21
N THR A 56 -21.11 -10.38 11.22
CA THR A 56 -21.24 -10.78 12.63
C THR A 56 -22.33 -9.98 13.31
N ASP A 57 -23.00 -10.56 14.29
CA ASP A 57 -24.03 -9.86 15.08
C ASP A 57 -23.46 -8.79 15.99
N THR A 58 -22.24 -9.01 16.45
CA THR A 58 -21.50 -8.13 17.37
C THR A 58 -20.32 -7.49 16.61
N GLY A 59 -20.62 -6.50 15.78
CA GLY A 59 -19.58 -5.78 15.03
C GLY A 59 -18.73 -4.86 15.90
N ARG A 60 -17.48 -4.56 15.47
CA ARG A 60 -16.57 -3.58 16.11
C ARG A 60 -17.18 -2.19 16.37
N SER A 61 -18.21 -1.82 15.63
CA SER A 61 -18.92 -0.55 15.77
C SER A 61 -20.32 -0.70 16.37
N GLY A 62 -20.60 -1.82 17.07
CA GLY A 62 -21.70 -2.10 18.01
C GLY A 62 -23.16 -1.93 17.56
N LYS A 63 -23.47 -1.07 16.58
CA LYS A 63 -24.82 -0.62 16.22
C LYS A 63 -25.03 -0.35 14.72
N LYS A 64 -23.97 -0.44 13.89
CA LYS A 64 -24.11 -0.22 12.43
C LYS A 64 -24.59 -1.51 11.75
N SER A 65 -25.73 -1.45 11.07
CA SER A 65 -26.26 -2.51 10.20
C SER A 65 -25.25 -2.91 9.11
N TRP A 66 -25.35 -4.15 8.63
CA TRP A 66 -24.71 -4.54 7.37
C TRP A 66 -25.54 -4.09 6.18
N LEU A 67 -24.87 -3.81 5.07
CA LEU A 67 -25.53 -3.39 3.85
C LEU A 67 -25.01 -4.22 2.68
N VAL A 68 -25.92 -4.95 2.05
CA VAL A 68 -25.79 -5.41 0.68
C VAL A 68 -26.48 -4.35 -0.19
N ARG A 69 -25.68 -3.43 -0.74
CA ARG A 69 -26.15 -2.27 -1.49
C ARG A 69 -26.98 -2.65 -2.71
N ASN A 70 -26.57 -3.71 -3.42
CA ASN A 70 -27.18 -4.17 -4.66
C ASN A 70 -27.42 -5.68 -4.58
N PHE A 71 -28.66 -6.12 -4.73
CA PHE A 71 -29.03 -7.52 -4.85
C PHE A 71 -29.10 -7.93 -6.34
N GLY A 72 -27.95 -7.86 -7.01
CA GLY A 72 -27.82 -8.31 -8.40
C GLY A 72 -28.83 -7.66 -9.37
N PRO A 73 -29.46 -8.44 -10.27
CA PRO A 73 -30.45 -7.93 -11.23
C PRO A 73 -31.83 -7.66 -10.62
N VAL A 74 -32.05 -7.87 -9.32
CA VAL A 74 -33.35 -7.69 -8.67
C VAL A 74 -33.71 -6.20 -8.56
N GLY A 75 -32.74 -5.35 -8.25
CA GLY A 75 -32.96 -3.90 -8.12
C GLY A 75 -33.34 -3.42 -6.72
N ILE A 76 -32.94 -4.14 -5.67
CA ILE A 76 -33.05 -3.67 -4.28
C ILE A 76 -31.71 -3.75 -3.57
N GLY A 77 -31.52 -2.90 -2.57
CA GLY A 77 -30.51 -3.13 -1.53
C GLY A 77 -31.14 -3.76 -0.29
N ILE A 78 -30.36 -4.54 0.45
CA ILE A 78 -30.78 -5.23 1.67
C ILE A 78 -29.89 -4.78 2.83
N LYS A 79 -30.52 -4.20 3.84
CA LYS A 79 -29.89 -3.80 5.09
C LYS A 79 -30.18 -4.86 6.14
N LEU A 80 -29.14 -5.39 6.78
CA LEU A 80 -29.25 -6.38 7.85
C LEU A 80 -29.06 -5.66 9.18
N GLN A 81 -30.15 -5.46 9.92
CA GLN A 81 -30.16 -4.76 11.19
C GLN A 81 -29.53 -5.61 12.30
N ARG A 82 -28.75 -4.97 13.19
CA ARG A 82 -28.13 -5.65 14.34
C ARG A 82 -28.82 -5.25 15.65
N PRO A 83 -28.92 -6.15 16.65
CA PRO A 83 -28.62 -7.60 16.60
C PRO A 83 -29.70 -8.41 15.87
N GLY A 84 -29.44 -9.68 15.54
CA GLY A 84 -30.43 -10.60 14.95
C GLY A 84 -30.58 -10.57 13.42
N MET A 85 -29.88 -9.64 12.74
CA MET A 85 -29.76 -9.58 11.27
C MET A 85 -31.08 -9.48 10.52
N THR A 86 -32.10 -8.85 11.12
CA THR A 86 -33.39 -8.59 10.45
C THR A 86 -33.18 -7.91 9.11
N MET A 87 -33.73 -8.50 8.05
CA MET A 87 -33.62 -8.00 6.69
C MET A 87 -34.60 -6.84 6.46
N GLU A 88 -34.09 -5.72 5.97
CA GLU A 88 -34.86 -4.52 5.62
C GLU A 88 -34.52 -4.11 4.18
N VAL A 89 -35.52 -3.73 3.39
CA VAL A 89 -35.31 -3.09 2.08
C VAL A 89 -34.57 -1.77 2.30
N ASN A 90 -33.33 -1.66 1.85
CA ASN A 90 -32.51 -0.47 1.99
C ASN A 90 -32.85 0.61 0.94
N ASN A 91 -33.11 0.17 -0.28
CA ASN A 91 -33.45 0.98 -1.44
C ASN A 91 -34.13 0.11 -2.49
N VAL A 92 -34.89 0.76 -3.36
CA VAL A 92 -35.41 0.20 -4.62
C VAL A 92 -34.81 1.04 -5.73
N GLU A 93 -34.19 0.39 -6.71
CA GLU A 93 -33.46 1.03 -7.79
C GLU A 93 -34.43 1.46 -8.91
N LYS A 94 -34.26 2.67 -9.43
CA LYS A 94 -35.13 3.22 -10.49
C LYS A 94 -34.98 2.41 -11.78
N GLY A 95 -36.10 2.08 -12.43
CA GLY A 95 -36.17 1.30 -13.65
C GLY A 95 -35.92 -0.20 -13.46
N SER A 96 -35.83 -0.67 -12.22
CA SER A 96 -35.50 -2.06 -11.92
C SER A 96 -36.72 -2.98 -11.86
N PRO A 97 -36.52 -4.31 -11.95
CA PRO A 97 -37.60 -5.28 -11.75
C PRO A 97 -38.34 -5.11 -10.43
N ALA A 98 -37.63 -4.75 -9.36
CA ALA A 98 -38.23 -4.48 -8.06
C ALA A 98 -39.14 -3.24 -8.08
N GLU A 99 -38.72 -2.15 -8.72
CA GLU A 99 -39.56 -0.95 -8.86
C GLU A 99 -40.82 -1.24 -9.66
N ALA A 100 -40.72 -2.03 -10.73
CA ALA A 100 -41.84 -2.42 -11.59
C ALA A 100 -42.96 -3.15 -10.84
N THR A 101 -42.68 -3.73 -9.67
CA THR A 101 -43.74 -4.32 -8.82
C THR A 101 -44.68 -3.26 -8.21
N GLY A 102 -44.23 -2.01 -8.07
CA GLY A 102 -44.94 -0.94 -7.35
C GLY A 102 -45.15 -1.17 -5.85
N LYS A 103 -44.68 -2.31 -5.32
CA LYS A 103 -44.99 -2.79 -3.96
C LYS A 103 -43.83 -2.67 -2.98
N LEU A 104 -42.60 -2.73 -3.47
CA LEU A 104 -41.40 -2.65 -2.65
C LEU A 104 -41.03 -1.20 -2.33
N LYS A 105 -40.70 -0.92 -1.07
CA LYS A 105 -40.33 0.40 -0.56
C LYS A 105 -39.25 0.28 0.52
N LYS A 106 -38.39 1.29 0.61
CA LYS A 106 -37.38 1.38 1.67
C LYS A 106 -38.01 1.27 3.06
N GLY A 107 -37.37 0.52 3.95
CA GLY A 107 -37.80 0.32 5.33
C GLY A 107 -38.69 -0.90 5.57
N GLN A 108 -39.21 -1.53 4.50
CA GLN A 108 -40.00 -2.76 4.64
C GLN A 108 -39.16 -3.92 5.16
N ILE A 109 -39.72 -4.67 6.11
CA ILE A 109 -39.07 -5.86 6.68
C ILE A 109 -39.30 -7.05 5.75
N ILE A 110 -38.20 -7.69 5.36
CA ILE A 110 -38.20 -8.92 4.56
C ILE A 110 -38.15 -10.10 5.54
N GLU A 111 -39.16 -10.96 5.50
CA GLU A 111 -39.19 -12.18 6.30
C GLU A 111 -38.37 -13.29 5.66
N SER A 112 -38.45 -13.43 4.32
CA SER A 112 -37.66 -14.39 3.55
C SER A 112 -37.60 -14.00 2.07
N ILE A 113 -36.63 -14.55 1.34
CA ILE A 113 -36.50 -14.43 -0.11
C ILE A 113 -36.47 -15.84 -0.68
N ASN A 114 -37.44 -16.21 -1.52
CA ASN A 114 -37.67 -17.59 -1.99
C ASN A 114 -37.74 -18.60 -0.82
N GLY A 115 -38.37 -18.21 0.30
CA GLY A 115 -38.46 -19.02 1.51
C GLY A 115 -37.15 -19.11 2.33
N ILE A 116 -36.07 -18.48 1.88
CA ILE A 116 -34.77 -18.50 2.55
C ILE A 116 -34.63 -17.27 3.46
N VAL A 117 -34.18 -17.52 4.69
CA VAL A 117 -33.69 -16.49 5.62
C VAL A 117 -32.17 -16.47 5.55
N LEU A 118 -31.56 -15.28 5.53
CA LEU A 118 -30.11 -15.11 5.34
C LEU A 118 -29.29 -15.44 6.60
N LYS A 119 -29.35 -16.68 7.10
CA LYS A 119 -28.70 -17.16 8.32
C LYS A 119 -27.60 -18.19 8.04
N GLU A 120 -26.83 -18.55 9.07
CA GLU A 120 -25.84 -19.65 9.10
C GLU A 120 -24.54 -19.39 8.31
N ILE A 121 -24.64 -18.99 7.04
CA ILE A 121 -23.51 -18.64 6.16
C ILE A 121 -23.60 -17.20 5.65
N ASP A 122 -22.54 -16.71 5.00
CA ASP A 122 -22.50 -15.34 4.50
C ASP A 122 -23.73 -15.02 3.60
N PRO A 123 -24.51 -13.96 3.92
CA PRO A 123 -25.74 -13.61 3.23
C PRO A 123 -25.53 -13.37 1.74
N ARG A 124 -24.34 -12.93 1.33
CA ARG A 124 -24.04 -12.66 -0.09
C ARG A 124 -23.97 -13.94 -0.92
N ILE A 125 -23.51 -15.04 -0.33
CA ILE A 125 -23.48 -16.35 -0.99
C ILE A 125 -24.91 -16.80 -1.26
N LEU A 126 -25.77 -16.75 -0.24
CA LEU A 126 -27.19 -17.11 -0.34
C LEU A 126 -27.92 -16.26 -1.39
N LEU A 127 -27.69 -14.94 -1.38
CA LEU A 127 -28.27 -14.03 -2.37
C LEU A 127 -27.81 -14.37 -3.79
N GLY A 128 -26.50 -14.58 -4.01
CA GLY A 128 -26.00 -15.00 -5.32
C GLY A 128 -26.60 -16.32 -5.80
N ASP A 129 -26.81 -17.29 -4.89
CA ASP A 129 -27.44 -18.56 -5.20
C ASP A 129 -28.93 -18.43 -5.53
N ILE A 130 -29.66 -17.54 -4.85
CA ILE A 130 -31.06 -17.22 -5.19
C ILE A 130 -31.15 -16.69 -6.62
N ILE A 131 -30.29 -15.73 -7.00
CA ILE A 131 -30.23 -15.19 -8.37
C ILE A 131 -29.94 -16.33 -9.36
N THR A 132 -28.97 -17.19 -9.03
CA THR A 132 -28.58 -18.30 -9.90
C THR A 132 -29.74 -19.24 -10.20
N LYS A 133 -30.47 -19.64 -9.16
CA LYS A 133 -31.58 -20.58 -9.27
C LYS A 133 -32.73 -19.96 -10.07
N ALA A 134 -33.12 -18.73 -9.75
CA ALA A 134 -34.19 -18.03 -10.47
C ALA A 134 -33.86 -17.86 -11.96
N GLU A 135 -32.64 -17.44 -12.30
CA GLU A 135 -32.24 -17.27 -13.70
C GLU A 135 -32.11 -18.57 -14.48
N ALA A 136 -31.98 -19.71 -13.80
CA ALA A 136 -31.95 -21.02 -14.43
C ALA A 136 -33.35 -21.54 -14.79
N THR A 137 -34.40 -20.98 -14.20
CA THR A 137 -35.80 -21.44 -14.35
C THR A 137 -36.67 -20.35 -14.99
N ASP A 138 -37.42 -19.63 -14.17
CA ASP A 138 -38.54 -18.74 -14.52
C ASP A 138 -38.23 -17.27 -14.22
N GLY A 139 -37.08 -16.98 -13.60
CA GLY A 139 -36.70 -15.65 -13.18
C GLY A 139 -37.48 -15.15 -11.97
N GLU A 140 -38.17 -16.01 -11.24
CA GLU A 140 -39.06 -15.60 -10.15
C GLU A 140 -38.33 -15.49 -8.81
N ILE A 141 -38.39 -14.29 -8.22
CA ILE A 141 -37.87 -14.00 -6.87
C ILE A 141 -39.02 -13.48 -6.02
N ASN A 142 -39.51 -14.33 -5.13
CA ASN A 142 -40.55 -14.03 -4.16
C ASN A 142 -39.93 -13.42 -2.88
N VAL A 143 -40.20 -12.14 -2.66
CA VAL A 143 -39.79 -11.43 -1.45
C VAL A 143 -40.99 -11.38 -0.51
N LYS A 144 -40.94 -12.13 0.60
CA LYS A 144 -41.99 -12.11 1.62
C LYS A 144 -41.80 -10.90 2.52
N ILE A 145 -42.69 -9.92 2.42
CA ILE A 145 -42.65 -8.68 3.18
C ILE A 145 -43.62 -8.78 4.36
N LYS A 146 -43.15 -8.40 5.55
CA LYS A 146 -43.98 -8.31 6.74
C LYS A 146 -45.17 -7.38 6.50
N ASP A 147 -46.36 -7.80 6.89
CA ASP A 147 -47.62 -7.05 6.77
C ASP A 147 -48.11 -6.80 5.32
N LEU A 148 -47.40 -7.28 4.29
CA LEU A 148 -47.79 -7.18 2.88
C LEU A 148 -47.88 -8.54 2.17
N GLY A 149 -47.21 -9.57 2.70
CA GLY A 149 -47.17 -10.91 2.11
C GLY A 149 -46.14 -11.04 0.98
N ASN A 150 -46.42 -11.91 0.02
CA ASN A 150 -45.49 -12.25 -1.06
C ASN A 150 -45.48 -11.18 -2.16
N VAL A 151 -44.29 -10.63 -2.46
CA VAL A 151 -44.05 -9.74 -3.60
C VAL A 151 -43.15 -10.46 -4.60
N LEU A 152 -43.74 -10.81 -5.75
CA LEU A 152 -43.03 -11.47 -6.83
C LEU A 152 -42.28 -10.46 -7.71
N VAL A 153 -40.96 -10.58 -7.76
CA VAL A 153 -40.08 -9.83 -8.67
C VAL A 153 -39.64 -10.77 -9.80
N LYS A 154 -39.81 -10.35 -11.06
CA LYS A 154 -39.38 -11.14 -12.23
C LYS A 154 -38.08 -10.59 -12.82
N ILE A 155 -37.00 -11.35 -12.69
CA ILE A 155 -35.70 -11.05 -13.31
C ILE A 155 -35.51 -11.81 -14.63
N PRO A 156 -34.58 -11.38 -15.51
CA PRO A 156 -34.37 -12.07 -16.79
C PRO A 156 -33.86 -13.52 -16.61
N VAL A 157 -34.43 -14.48 -17.33
CA VAL A 157 -33.93 -15.86 -17.40
C VAL A 157 -32.63 -15.90 -18.22
N MET A 158 -31.53 -16.33 -17.59
CA MET A 158 -30.21 -16.37 -18.22
C MET A 158 -29.76 -17.81 -18.57
N GLY A 159 -30.38 -18.83 -17.98
CA GLY A 159 -29.99 -20.23 -18.06
C GLY A 159 -29.10 -20.66 -16.88
N THR A 160 -28.53 -21.87 -16.97
CA THR A 160 -27.61 -22.42 -15.97
C THR A 160 -26.16 -22.11 -16.29
N TYR A 161 -25.30 -22.06 -15.26
CA TYR A 161 -23.85 -22.13 -15.49
C TYR A 161 -23.47 -23.55 -15.94
N SER A 162 -22.61 -23.66 -16.95
CA SER A 162 -22.04 -24.95 -17.34
C SER A 162 -20.98 -25.40 -16.34
N LYS A 163 -20.63 -26.69 -16.35
CA LYS A 163 -19.54 -27.24 -15.52
C LYS A 163 -18.18 -26.58 -15.80
N THR A 164 -18.00 -26.02 -17.00
CA THR A 164 -16.77 -25.40 -17.47
C THR A 164 -16.83 -23.87 -17.45
N TRP A 165 -17.84 -23.26 -16.83
CA TRP A 165 -18.02 -21.80 -16.87
C TRP A 165 -16.73 -21.05 -16.45
N PRO A 166 -16.43 -19.90 -17.07
CA PRO A 166 -17.24 -19.22 -18.09
C PRO A 166 -17.07 -19.80 -19.51
N GLU A 167 -16.21 -20.78 -19.72
CA GLU A 167 -16.04 -21.43 -21.04
C GLU A 167 -17.24 -22.32 -21.36
N ASN A 168 -17.65 -22.30 -22.64
CA ASN A 168 -18.76 -23.11 -23.14
C ASN A 168 -20.01 -22.96 -22.27
N CYS A 169 -20.37 -21.72 -21.94
CA CYS A 169 -21.43 -21.41 -21.00
C CYS A 169 -22.39 -20.38 -21.61
N PRO A 170 -23.57 -20.80 -22.12
CA PRO A 170 -24.55 -19.90 -22.72
C PRO A 170 -24.99 -18.76 -21.79
N LYS A 171 -25.08 -19.02 -20.49
CA LYS A 171 -25.33 -17.97 -19.49
C LYS A 171 -24.23 -16.91 -19.49
N SER A 172 -22.96 -17.34 -19.44
CA SER A 172 -21.81 -16.42 -19.46
C SER A 172 -21.76 -15.63 -20.76
N ASP A 173 -22.07 -16.25 -21.90
CA ASP A 173 -22.11 -15.58 -23.20
C ASP A 173 -23.20 -14.50 -23.27
N LYS A 174 -24.40 -14.77 -22.73
CA LYS A 174 -25.45 -13.75 -22.58
C LYS A 174 -25.01 -12.59 -21.70
N ILE A 175 -24.29 -12.85 -20.60
CA ILE A 175 -23.78 -11.80 -19.70
C ILE A 175 -22.74 -10.95 -20.43
N VAL A 176 -21.78 -11.57 -21.11
CA VAL A 176 -20.76 -10.87 -21.90
C VAL A 176 -21.41 -10.00 -22.97
N ARG A 177 -22.36 -10.57 -23.72
CA ARG A 177 -23.04 -9.87 -24.81
C ARG A 177 -23.82 -8.65 -24.31
N LYS A 178 -24.60 -8.80 -23.24
CA LYS A 178 -25.35 -7.68 -22.62
C LYS A 178 -24.43 -6.54 -22.20
N LEU A 179 -23.31 -6.85 -21.53
CA LEU A 179 -22.36 -5.81 -21.11
C LEU A 179 -21.66 -5.17 -22.31
N ALA A 180 -21.24 -5.95 -23.31
CA ALA A 180 -20.59 -5.42 -24.51
C ALA A 180 -21.53 -4.52 -25.32
N ASP A 181 -22.80 -4.89 -25.49
CA ASP A 181 -23.81 -4.06 -26.16
C ASP A 181 -24.11 -2.78 -25.38
N LEU A 182 -24.04 -2.81 -24.05
CA LEU A 182 -24.17 -1.62 -23.21
C LEU A 182 -22.97 -0.69 -23.39
N ILE A 183 -21.75 -1.23 -23.31
CA ILE A 183 -20.50 -0.47 -23.50
C ILE A 183 -20.43 0.14 -24.90
N ALA A 184 -20.93 -0.55 -25.93
CA ALA A 184 -20.93 -0.08 -27.32
C ALA A 184 -21.76 1.20 -27.55
N LYS A 185 -22.66 1.55 -26.64
CA LYS A 185 -23.46 2.78 -26.69
C LYS A 185 -22.67 4.02 -26.26
N ASP A 186 -21.57 3.85 -25.53
CA ASP A 186 -20.78 4.97 -25.05
C ASP A 186 -20.04 5.65 -26.21
N SER A 187 -20.09 6.99 -26.24
CA SER A 187 -19.37 7.77 -27.26
C SER A 187 -17.85 7.75 -27.06
N LYS A 188 -17.38 7.45 -25.85
CA LYS A 188 -15.97 7.37 -25.46
C LYS A 188 -15.75 6.20 -24.50
N PRO A 189 -14.57 5.57 -24.50
CA PRO A 189 -14.31 4.45 -23.61
C PRO A 189 -14.23 4.89 -22.14
N GLN A 190 -14.83 4.09 -21.25
CA GLN A 190 -14.59 4.17 -19.82
C GLN A 190 -13.43 3.24 -19.41
N TRP A 191 -13.10 3.25 -18.11
CA TRP A 191 -12.11 2.33 -17.55
C TRP A 191 -12.52 0.88 -17.79
N GLY A 192 -11.59 0.07 -18.32
CA GLY A 192 -11.84 -1.35 -18.65
C GLY A 192 -12.59 -1.59 -19.96
N SER A 193 -13.31 -0.60 -20.53
CA SER A 193 -14.15 -0.79 -21.72
C SER A 193 -13.38 -1.33 -22.93
N VAL A 194 -12.20 -0.77 -23.21
CA VAL A 194 -11.38 -1.19 -24.36
C VAL A 194 -10.94 -2.65 -24.20
N LEU A 195 -10.41 -3.02 -23.04
CA LEU A 195 -9.98 -4.40 -22.78
C LEU A 195 -11.16 -5.37 -22.86
N PHE A 196 -12.31 -5.01 -22.29
CA PHE A 196 -13.49 -5.87 -22.30
C PHE A 196 -14.04 -6.09 -23.71
N LEU A 197 -14.18 -5.04 -24.52
CA LEU A 197 -14.63 -5.20 -25.91
C LEU A 197 -13.62 -5.99 -26.76
N LEU A 198 -12.32 -5.79 -26.54
CA LEU A 198 -11.30 -6.57 -27.24
C LEU A 198 -11.30 -8.03 -26.79
N SER A 199 -11.62 -8.34 -25.53
CA SER A 199 -11.64 -9.70 -24.99
C SER A 199 -12.85 -10.53 -25.41
N THR A 200 -13.90 -9.92 -25.97
CA THR A 200 -15.05 -10.68 -26.51
C THR A 200 -14.64 -11.55 -27.71
N GLY A 201 -13.68 -11.07 -28.50
CA GLY A 201 -13.26 -11.65 -29.77
C GLY A 201 -14.13 -11.26 -30.96
N GLU A 202 -15.23 -10.53 -30.77
CA GLU A 202 -16.19 -10.23 -31.83
C GLU A 202 -15.78 -9.01 -32.68
N GLU A 203 -16.02 -9.08 -34.00
CA GLU A 203 -15.66 -8.00 -34.93
C GLU A 203 -16.50 -6.73 -34.71
N LYS A 204 -17.78 -6.88 -34.33
CA LYS A 204 -18.65 -5.72 -34.03
C LYS A 204 -18.16 -4.91 -32.84
N ASP A 205 -17.61 -5.57 -31.83
CA ASP A 205 -17.04 -4.91 -30.65
C ASP A 205 -15.69 -4.25 -31.00
N LEU A 206 -14.87 -4.91 -31.84
CA LEU A 206 -13.66 -4.31 -32.39
C LEU A 206 -13.96 -3.05 -33.21
N ALA A 207 -15.05 -3.02 -33.99
CA ALA A 207 -15.45 -1.84 -34.76
C ALA A 207 -15.74 -0.62 -33.87
N VAL A 208 -16.34 -0.83 -32.68
CA VAL A 208 -16.51 0.23 -31.67
C VAL A 208 -15.16 0.73 -31.17
N VAL A 209 -14.24 -0.19 -30.84
CA VAL A 209 -12.90 0.20 -30.39
C VAL A 209 -12.15 0.96 -31.49
N ARG A 210 -12.22 0.55 -32.76
CA ARG A 210 -11.62 1.31 -33.89
C ARG A 210 -12.16 2.74 -33.94
N LYS A 211 -13.46 2.93 -33.74
CA LYS A 211 -14.07 4.28 -33.70
C LYS A 211 -13.49 5.13 -32.56
N TRP A 212 -13.27 4.54 -31.38
CA TRP A 212 -12.68 5.26 -30.25
C TRP A 212 -11.18 5.55 -30.41
N MET A 213 -10.43 4.67 -31.09
CA MET A 213 -9.00 4.86 -31.33
C MET A 213 -8.72 5.85 -32.46
N LYS A 214 -9.67 6.06 -33.37
CA LYS A 214 -9.54 7.05 -34.44
C LYS A 214 -9.22 8.43 -33.85
N ASN A 215 -8.09 8.99 -34.26
CA ASN A 215 -7.58 10.29 -33.83
C ASN A 215 -7.34 10.44 -32.31
N ILE A 216 -7.15 9.33 -31.59
CA ILE A 216 -6.83 9.38 -30.16
C ILE A 216 -5.54 10.17 -29.92
N GLN A 217 -5.55 11.05 -28.91
CA GLN A 217 -4.40 11.89 -28.56
C GLN A 217 -3.80 11.50 -27.21
N THR A 218 -4.62 10.99 -26.29
CA THR A 218 -4.23 10.52 -24.97
C THR A 218 -5.31 9.59 -24.41
N ILE A 219 -4.94 8.76 -23.43
CA ILE A 219 -5.89 7.95 -22.65
C ILE A 219 -5.99 8.41 -21.18
N GLY A 220 -5.27 9.47 -20.79
CA GLY A 220 -5.39 10.07 -19.46
C GLY A 220 -4.13 10.78 -19.00
N SER A 221 -4.26 11.65 -17.99
CA SER A 221 -3.18 12.50 -17.52
C SER A 221 -2.40 11.89 -16.35
N MET A 222 -3.06 11.14 -15.47
CA MET A 222 -2.43 10.58 -14.26
C MET A 222 -1.91 9.15 -14.44
N ASN A 223 -0.92 8.77 -13.63
CA ASN A 223 -0.28 7.43 -13.68
C ASN A 223 -1.30 6.29 -13.54
N TRP A 224 -2.33 6.45 -12.71
CA TRP A 224 -3.43 5.48 -12.62
C TRP A 224 -4.11 5.24 -13.97
N GLU A 225 -4.40 6.30 -14.74
CA GLU A 225 -5.05 6.15 -16.04
C GLU A 225 -4.12 5.52 -17.06
N LYS A 226 -2.85 5.94 -17.07
CA LYS A 226 -1.85 5.39 -17.98
C LYS A 226 -1.65 3.89 -17.77
N GLY A 227 -1.46 3.47 -16.52
CA GLY A 227 -1.28 2.06 -16.20
C GLY A 227 -2.52 1.20 -16.48
N TYR A 228 -3.73 1.71 -16.24
CA TYR A 228 -4.95 0.91 -16.37
C TYR A 228 -5.55 0.89 -17.78
N LYS A 229 -5.40 1.98 -18.54
CA LYS A 229 -5.93 2.09 -19.91
C LYS A 229 -4.87 1.80 -20.97
N GLY A 230 -3.59 2.01 -20.67
CA GLY A 230 -2.45 1.78 -21.57
C GLY A 230 -2.40 0.39 -22.18
N PRO A 231 -2.61 -0.67 -21.37
CA PRO A 231 -2.70 -2.03 -21.89
C PRO A 231 -3.78 -2.19 -22.97
N GLY A 232 -4.93 -1.52 -22.85
CA GLY A 232 -6.00 -1.56 -23.85
C GLY A 232 -5.58 -0.98 -25.20
N LEU A 233 -4.80 0.10 -25.20
CA LEU A 233 -4.25 0.70 -26.43
C LEU A 233 -3.22 -0.22 -27.09
N CYS A 234 -2.40 -0.90 -26.28
CA CYS A 234 -1.43 -1.88 -26.76
C CYS A 234 -2.12 -3.12 -27.33
N GLU A 235 -3.12 -3.69 -26.65
CA GLU A 235 -3.92 -4.81 -27.15
C GLU A 235 -4.61 -4.47 -28.47
N TYR A 236 -5.10 -3.23 -28.61
CA TYR A 236 -5.69 -2.78 -29.88
C TYR A 236 -4.67 -2.86 -31.03
N TYR A 237 -3.48 -2.26 -30.88
CA TYR A 237 -2.41 -2.38 -31.88
C TYR A 237 -2.03 -3.84 -32.15
N LEU A 238 -1.84 -4.63 -31.10
CA LEU A 238 -1.47 -6.04 -31.23
C LEU A 238 -2.56 -6.86 -31.92
N ARG A 239 -3.83 -6.44 -31.89
CA ARG A 239 -4.91 -7.09 -32.63
C ARG A 239 -5.03 -6.60 -34.07
N THR A 240 -4.85 -5.31 -34.33
CA THR A 240 -5.18 -4.69 -35.63
C THR A 240 -3.97 -4.38 -36.51
N GLY A 241 -2.81 -4.12 -35.94
CA GLY A 241 -1.66 -3.55 -36.62
C GLY A 241 -1.79 -2.05 -36.93
N ASP A 242 -2.80 -1.37 -36.36
CA ASP A 242 -3.02 0.05 -36.59
C ASP A 242 -1.90 0.90 -35.98
N LYS A 243 -0.97 1.35 -36.82
CA LYS A 243 0.20 2.12 -36.40
C LYS A 243 -0.15 3.53 -35.87
N SER A 244 -1.36 4.03 -36.12
CA SER A 244 -1.74 5.39 -35.71
C SER A 244 -1.75 5.58 -34.18
N VAL A 245 -1.85 4.50 -33.40
CA VAL A 245 -1.82 4.57 -31.94
C VAL A 245 -0.41 4.50 -31.33
N LEU A 246 0.61 4.10 -32.10
CA LEU A 246 1.99 3.97 -31.60
C LEU A 246 2.58 5.29 -31.08
N PRO A 247 2.39 6.45 -31.75
CA PRO A 247 2.85 7.73 -31.23
C PRO A 247 2.23 8.08 -29.88
N VAL A 248 0.96 7.72 -29.65
CA VAL A 248 0.27 7.97 -28.37
C VAL A 248 0.83 7.06 -27.28
N ILE A 249 1.10 5.78 -27.59
CA ILE A 249 1.78 4.87 -26.66
C ILE A 249 3.15 5.45 -26.27
N LYS A 250 3.95 5.92 -27.24
CA LYS A 250 5.26 6.55 -26.99
C LYS A 250 5.16 7.80 -26.13
N GLN A 251 4.25 8.71 -26.47
CA GLN A 251 4.03 9.93 -25.68
C GLN A 251 3.76 9.60 -24.21
N MET A 252 2.89 8.61 -23.96
CA MET A 252 2.58 8.20 -22.59
C MET A 252 3.76 7.59 -21.84
N THR A 253 4.65 6.86 -22.51
CA THR A 253 5.86 6.35 -21.85
C THR A 253 6.78 7.50 -21.45
N GLU A 254 6.90 8.54 -22.28
CA GLU A 254 7.66 9.75 -21.94
C GLU A 254 7.02 10.52 -20.79
N GLU A 255 5.69 10.63 -20.74
CA GLU A 255 4.99 11.26 -19.62
C GLU A 255 5.18 10.47 -18.30
N LEU A 256 5.25 9.14 -18.35
CA LEU A 256 5.56 8.32 -17.16
C LEU A 256 7.00 8.53 -16.66
N LYS A 257 7.94 8.74 -17.58
CA LYS A 257 9.36 8.99 -17.26
C LYS A 257 9.52 10.21 -16.34
N VAL A 258 8.82 11.31 -16.65
CA VAL A 258 8.90 12.58 -15.90
C VAL A 258 8.54 12.44 -14.41
N HIS A 259 7.78 11.41 -14.05
CA HIS A 259 7.26 11.22 -12.68
C HIS A 259 7.75 9.94 -12.00
N MET A 260 8.69 9.21 -12.61
CA MET A 260 9.25 7.99 -12.03
C MET A 260 10.36 8.34 -11.04
N TYR A 261 10.35 7.69 -9.88
CA TYR A 261 11.44 7.79 -8.90
C TYR A 261 11.62 6.44 -8.19
N ASN A 262 12.86 5.99 -8.03
CA ASN A 262 13.22 4.69 -7.45
C ASN A 262 12.44 3.52 -8.09
N GLY A 263 12.37 3.47 -9.42
CA GLY A 263 11.67 2.42 -10.18
C GLY A 263 10.13 2.40 -10.04
N GLY A 264 9.52 3.43 -9.45
CA GLY A 264 8.07 3.43 -9.23
C GLY A 264 7.43 4.80 -9.36
N TRP A 265 6.11 4.85 -9.10
CA TRP A 265 5.28 6.01 -9.32
C TRP A 265 4.32 6.26 -8.16
N SER A 266 3.96 7.52 -7.95
CA SER A 266 2.78 7.87 -7.17
C SER A 266 1.50 7.63 -8.01
N GLY A 267 0.33 7.66 -7.37
CA GLY A 267 -0.93 7.53 -8.09
C GLY A 267 -1.30 8.75 -8.96
N ARG A 268 -1.03 9.97 -8.49
CA ARG A 268 -1.52 11.22 -9.10
C ARG A 268 -0.44 12.05 -9.80
N GLY A 269 0.74 11.47 -10.07
CA GLY A 269 1.90 12.19 -10.60
C GLY A 269 2.80 12.78 -9.51
N ALA A 270 3.93 13.34 -9.92
CA ALA A 270 4.92 13.94 -9.01
C ALA A 270 4.58 15.42 -8.71
N PRO A 271 5.02 15.96 -7.54
CA PRO A 271 5.84 15.29 -6.54
C PRO A 271 5.00 14.70 -5.39
N ALA A 272 5.11 13.38 -5.19
CA ALA A 272 4.52 12.75 -4.01
C ALA A 272 5.36 13.04 -2.77
N ALA A 273 4.70 13.11 -1.60
CA ALA A 273 5.42 13.25 -0.35
C ALA A 273 6.27 12.00 -0.09
N PHE A 274 7.56 12.19 0.18
CA PHE A 274 8.53 11.15 0.52
C PHE A 274 8.04 10.25 1.66
N THR A 275 7.28 10.80 2.61
CA THR A 275 6.72 10.07 3.75
C THR A 275 5.39 9.37 3.45
N TYR A 276 4.80 9.56 2.25
CA TYR A 276 3.56 8.91 1.85
C TYR A 276 3.80 7.43 1.46
N SER A 277 2.77 6.58 1.61
CA SER A 277 2.76 5.15 1.24
C SER A 277 3.99 4.36 1.68
N THR A 278 4.00 3.96 2.96
CA THR A 278 5.15 3.32 3.64
C THR A 278 6.47 4.09 3.53
N GLY A 279 6.39 5.39 3.24
CA GLY A 279 7.53 6.29 3.25
C GLY A 279 8.38 6.24 1.97
N THR A 280 7.75 6.25 0.80
CA THR A 280 8.52 6.51 -0.44
C THR A 280 7.83 7.45 -1.40
N GLY A 281 6.56 7.79 -1.17
CA GLY A 281 5.70 8.47 -2.14
C GLY A 281 5.03 7.53 -3.14
N GLN A 282 5.59 6.33 -3.37
CA GLN A 282 5.14 5.40 -4.39
C GLN A 282 3.80 4.74 -4.01
N VAL A 283 2.98 4.44 -5.01
CA VAL A 283 1.76 3.63 -4.85
C VAL A 283 1.86 2.46 -5.81
N HIS A 284 2.29 1.31 -5.33
CA HIS A 284 2.56 0.13 -6.17
C HIS A 284 1.30 -0.41 -6.87
N ALA A 285 0.11 -0.20 -6.33
CA ALA A 285 -1.13 -0.52 -7.04
C ALA A 285 -1.31 0.30 -8.34
N SER A 286 -0.75 1.51 -8.41
CA SER A 286 -0.66 2.30 -9.65
C SER A 286 0.58 1.90 -10.45
N GLY A 287 1.74 1.82 -9.79
CA GLY A 287 3.03 1.61 -10.45
C GLY A 287 3.16 0.26 -11.14
N MET A 288 2.59 -0.81 -10.57
CA MET A 288 2.59 -2.14 -11.19
C MET A 288 1.92 -2.12 -12.57
N ASN A 289 0.79 -1.42 -12.68
CA ASN A 289 0.07 -1.29 -13.94
C ASN A 289 0.78 -0.38 -14.94
N CYS A 290 1.53 0.62 -14.45
CA CYS A 290 2.43 1.40 -15.31
C CYS A 290 3.52 0.49 -15.90
N MET A 291 4.14 -0.38 -15.08
CA MET A 291 5.14 -1.34 -15.55
C MET A 291 4.55 -2.36 -16.54
N THR A 292 3.33 -2.88 -16.31
CA THR A 292 2.61 -3.71 -17.30
C THR A 292 2.44 -2.97 -18.63
N PHE A 293 2.07 -1.69 -18.60
CA PHE A 293 1.98 -0.87 -19.80
C PHE A 293 3.33 -0.70 -20.51
N LEU A 294 4.43 -0.47 -19.79
CA LEU A 294 5.77 -0.35 -20.40
C LEU A 294 6.21 -1.66 -21.09
N LEU A 295 5.95 -2.82 -20.46
CA LEU A 295 6.21 -4.12 -21.06
C LEU A 295 5.39 -4.32 -22.35
N MET A 296 4.11 -3.94 -22.33
CA MET A 296 3.26 -4.00 -23.51
C MET A 296 3.69 -3.01 -24.60
N ALA A 297 4.16 -1.81 -24.24
CA ALA A 297 4.67 -0.83 -25.19
C ALA A 297 5.88 -1.40 -25.95
N ARG A 298 6.84 -2.02 -25.24
CA ARG A 298 7.95 -2.76 -25.85
C ARG A 298 7.46 -3.91 -26.73
N LEU A 299 6.43 -4.65 -26.29
CA LEU A 299 5.79 -5.71 -27.10
C LEU A 299 5.17 -5.16 -28.39
N CYS A 300 4.68 -3.92 -28.38
CA CYS A 300 4.20 -3.23 -29.59
C CYS A 300 5.34 -2.73 -30.51
N GLY A 301 6.59 -2.80 -30.05
CA GLY A 301 7.75 -2.22 -30.75
C GLY A 301 7.98 -0.74 -30.48
N VAL A 302 7.35 -0.19 -29.43
CA VAL A 302 7.60 1.19 -29.00
C VAL A 302 8.87 1.23 -28.15
N GLU A 303 9.74 2.18 -28.46
CA GLU A 303 10.93 2.47 -27.67
C GLU A 303 10.52 3.07 -26.32
N VAL A 304 11.00 2.47 -25.24
CA VAL A 304 10.80 2.95 -23.86
C VAL A 304 12.16 3.29 -23.29
N ASP A 305 12.27 4.38 -22.53
CA ASP A 305 13.53 4.73 -21.85
C ASP A 305 14.12 3.56 -21.05
N ASP A 306 15.39 3.24 -21.32
CA ASP A 306 16.06 2.05 -20.78
C ASP A 306 16.22 2.09 -19.26
N TYR A 307 16.54 3.26 -18.70
CA TYR A 307 16.69 3.41 -17.25
C TYR A 307 15.35 3.18 -16.54
N MET A 308 14.31 3.90 -16.96
CA MET A 308 12.95 3.72 -16.42
C MET A 308 12.48 2.27 -16.52
N PHE A 309 12.73 1.63 -17.66
CA PHE A 309 12.30 0.27 -17.90
C PHE A 309 13.01 -0.74 -16.99
N LYS A 310 14.35 -0.69 -16.90
CA LYS A 310 15.15 -1.63 -16.07
C LYS A 310 14.85 -1.45 -14.58
N GLU A 311 14.87 -0.21 -14.09
CA GLU A 311 14.62 0.09 -12.68
C GLU A 311 13.21 -0.32 -12.24
N SER A 312 12.20 -0.05 -13.06
CA SER A 312 10.83 -0.44 -12.72
C SER A 312 10.63 -1.95 -12.76
N LEU A 313 11.24 -2.64 -13.73
CA LEU A 313 11.22 -4.10 -13.79
C LEU A 313 11.87 -4.71 -12.54
N GLN A 314 13.06 -4.25 -12.17
CA GLN A 314 13.77 -4.68 -10.96
C GLN A 314 12.96 -4.41 -9.67
N GLN A 315 12.42 -3.20 -9.53
CA GLN A 315 11.65 -2.76 -8.37
C GLN A 315 10.44 -3.66 -8.08
N PHE A 316 9.76 -4.15 -9.12
CA PHE A 316 8.58 -5.01 -8.97
C PHE A 316 8.92 -6.51 -8.98
N TYR A 317 9.89 -6.93 -9.79
CA TYR A 317 10.31 -8.33 -9.90
C TYR A 317 10.83 -8.88 -8.57
N ARG A 318 11.55 -8.08 -7.78
CA ARG A 318 12.10 -8.50 -6.48
C ARG A 318 11.07 -9.03 -5.46
N PHE A 319 9.77 -8.78 -5.66
CA PHE A 319 8.72 -9.33 -4.82
C PHE A 319 8.30 -10.76 -5.19
N ALA A 320 8.56 -11.21 -6.43
CA ALA A 320 8.20 -12.55 -6.87
C ALA A 320 8.91 -13.61 -6.02
N GLY A 321 8.14 -14.49 -5.36
CA GLY A 321 8.68 -15.51 -4.46
C GLY A 321 9.01 -15.05 -3.02
N HIS A 322 9.04 -13.74 -2.76
CA HIS A 322 9.49 -13.17 -1.49
C HIS A 322 8.36 -12.57 -0.62
N GLY A 323 7.09 -12.73 -1.05
CA GLY A 323 5.91 -12.28 -0.32
C GLY A 323 4.95 -11.46 -1.17
N ASN A 324 4.06 -10.68 -0.54
CA ASN A 324 3.19 -9.80 -1.32
C ASN A 324 3.96 -8.56 -1.78
N VAL A 325 3.64 -8.08 -2.98
CA VAL A 325 4.04 -6.74 -3.41
C VAL A 325 3.59 -5.74 -2.34
N ALA A 326 4.50 -4.88 -1.90
CA ALA A 326 4.22 -3.91 -0.84
C ALA A 326 3.31 -2.77 -1.34
N TYR A 327 2.69 -1.99 -0.44
CA TYR A 327 1.89 -0.83 -0.86
C TYR A 327 2.73 0.29 -1.49
N GLY A 328 3.92 0.54 -0.94
CA GLY A 328 4.94 1.43 -1.50
C GLY A 328 6.31 0.72 -1.54
N ASN A 329 7.40 1.46 -1.74
CA ASN A 329 8.74 0.89 -1.85
C ASN A 329 9.33 0.54 -0.45
N GLY A 330 8.83 -0.56 0.11
CA GLY A 330 9.32 -1.18 1.35
C GLY A 330 9.53 -2.68 1.20
N LEU A 331 9.68 -3.38 2.33
CA LEU A 331 9.73 -4.85 2.37
C LEU A 331 8.38 -5.48 1.95
N PRO A 332 8.38 -6.73 1.45
CA PRO A 332 7.15 -7.45 1.12
C PRO A 332 6.12 -7.45 2.25
N GLU A 333 4.84 -7.28 1.90
CA GLU A 333 3.75 -7.36 2.87
C GLU A 333 3.49 -8.83 3.25
N GLY A 334 3.45 -9.13 4.55
CA GLY A 334 3.16 -10.48 5.03
C GLY A 334 1.66 -10.84 4.98
N GLY A 335 1.38 -12.14 5.10
CA GLY A 335 0.02 -12.69 5.05
C GLY A 335 -0.53 -12.85 3.63
N PHE A 336 -1.85 -12.73 3.48
CA PHE A 336 -2.58 -13.04 2.25
C PHE A 336 -3.43 -11.87 1.76
N ARG A 337 -3.12 -10.65 2.19
CA ARG A 337 -3.81 -9.43 1.76
C ARG A 337 -2.83 -8.63 0.91
N ASP A 338 -3.11 -8.49 -0.38
CA ASP A 338 -2.16 -7.89 -1.34
C ASP A 338 -2.76 -6.71 -2.13
N ASN A 339 -4.07 -6.42 -1.99
CA ASN A 339 -4.78 -5.41 -2.79
C ASN A 339 -4.69 -5.65 -4.30
N GLY A 340 -4.54 -6.91 -4.74
CA GLY A 340 -4.34 -7.31 -6.13
C GLY A 340 -2.99 -6.93 -6.72
N LYS A 341 -2.04 -6.40 -5.94
CA LYS A 341 -0.72 -5.99 -6.43
C LYS A 341 0.12 -7.19 -6.86
N THR A 342 0.01 -8.32 -6.15
CA THR A 342 0.71 -9.56 -6.52
C THR A 342 0.03 -10.23 -7.73
N GLY A 343 -1.30 -10.19 -7.81
CA GLY A 343 -2.03 -10.57 -9.03
C GLY A 343 -1.62 -9.70 -10.25
N GLY A 344 -1.46 -8.39 -10.05
CA GLY A 344 -0.94 -7.48 -11.07
C GLY A 344 0.50 -7.79 -11.49
N LEU A 345 1.36 -8.19 -10.53
CA LEU A 345 2.71 -8.68 -10.84
C LEU A 345 2.66 -9.93 -11.71
N ALA A 346 1.76 -10.89 -11.42
CA ALA A 346 1.59 -12.07 -12.25
C ALA A 346 1.24 -11.70 -13.71
N VAL A 347 0.31 -10.76 -13.91
CA VAL A 347 -0.06 -10.27 -15.25
C VAL A 347 1.13 -9.61 -15.95
N ALA A 348 1.87 -8.75 -15.25
CA ALA A 348 3.07 -8.13 -15.81
C ALA A 348 4.12 -9.16 -16.22
N MET A 349 4.40 -10.14 -15.37
CA MET A 349 5.36 -11.20 -15.64
C MET A 349 4.91 -12.11 -16.79
N ALA A 350 3.60 -12.27 -17.02
CA ALA A 350 3.09 -12.95 -18.22
C ALA A 350 3.43 -12.18 -19.51
N VAL A 351 3.35 -10.85 -19.49
CA VAL A 351 3.78 -10.00 -20.61
C VAL A 351 5.30 -10.07 -20.78
N ALA A 352 6.06 -10.02 -19.69
CA ALA A 352 7.51 -10.12 -19.72
C ALA A 352 8.00 -11.45 -20.31
N ALA A 353 7.42 -12.58 -19.90
CA ALA A 353 7.70 -13.89 -20.47
C ALA A 353 7.38 -13.94 -21.96
N LYS A 354 6.31 -13.26 -22.41
CA LYS A 354 5.98 -13.16 -23.84
C LYS A 354 6.93 -12.23 -24.59
N LEU A 355 7.44 -11.18 -23.96
CA LEU A 355 8.32 -10.19 -24.58
C LEU A 355 9.73 -10.74 -24.82
N THR A 356 10.25 -11.51 -23.86
CA THR A 356 11.60 -12.07 -23.92
C THR A 356 11.68 -13.29 -24.84
N PRO A 357 12.79 -13.49 -25.59
CA PRO A 357 12.94 -14.65 -26.48
C PRO A 357 12.83 -16.01 -25.78
N GLU A 358 13.24 -16.10 -24.52
CA GLU A 358 13.26 -17.35 -23.73
C GLU A 358 11.85 -17.85 -23.38
N GLY A 359 10.81 -17.00 -23.50
CA GLY A 359 9.43 -17.45 -23.34
C GLY A 359 9.14 -18.07 -21.98
N GLU A 360 8.52 -19.25 -22.00
CA GLU A 360 8.21 -20.05 -20.81
C GLU A 360 9.44 -20.58 -20.06
N SER A 361 10.63 -20.58 -20.66
CA SER A 361 11.88 -20.98 -20.01
C SER A 361 12.49 -19.85 -19.17
N SER A 362 11.95 -18.63 -19.26
CA SER A 362 12.47 -17.47 -18.54
C SER A 362 12.12 -17.47 -17.04
N VAL A 363 12.90 -16.72 -16.26
CA VAL A 363 12.57 -16.40 -14.85
C VAL A 363 11.23 -15.68 -14.72
N TYR A 364 10.82 -14.91 -15.72
CA TYR A 364 9.53 -14.22 -15.73
C TYR A 364 8.35 -15.18 -15.78
N ALA A 365 8.45 -16.31 -16.48
CA ALA A 365 7.39 -17.32 -16.49
C ALA A 365 7.22 -17.98 -15.11
N LYS A 366 8.32 -18.25 -14.40
CA LYS A 366 8.30 -18.75 -13.02
C LYS A 366 7.72 -17.71 -12.06
N ALA A 367 8.16 -16.46 -12.17
CA ALA A 367 7.65 -15.33 -11.39
C ALA A 367 6.14 -15.11 -11.61
N ARG A 368 5.65 -15.25 -12.86
CA ARG A 368 4.22 -15.25 -13.19
C ARG A 368 3.49 -16.34 -12.41
N ASP A 369 3.93 -17.59 -12.55
CA ASP A 369 3.23 -18.75 -11.98
C ASP A 369 3.18 -18.68 -10.45
N ASN A 370 4.31 -18.33 -9.81
CA ASN A 370 4.38 -18.13 -8.37
C ASN A 370 3.45 -17.01 -7.88
N SER A 371 3.52 -15.83 -8.53
CA SER A 371 2.68 -14.68 -8.17
C SER A 371 1.19 -14.94 -8.42
N ALA A 372 0.85 -15.72 -9.45
CA ALA A 372 -0.51 -16.10 -9.78
C ALA A 372 -1.14 -16.97 -8.68
N LYS A 373 -0.40 -17.99 -8.21
CA LYS A 373 -0.84 -18.89 -7.13
C LYS A 373 -1.17 -18.14 -5.84
N LYS A 374 -0.54 -17.00 -5.58
CA LYS A 374 -0.88 -16.16 -4.42
C LYS A 374 -2.35 -15.74 -4.40
N SER A 375 -2.94 -15.47 -5.56
CA SER A 375 -4.36 -15.09 -5.68
C SER A 375 -5.30 -16.23 -5.30
N PHE A 376 -4.92 -17.48 -5.61
CA PHE A 376 -5.63 -18.68 -5.15
C PHE A 376 -5.56 -18.78 -3.62
N TYR A 377 -4.36 -18.75 -3.04
CA TYR A 377 -4.17 -18.87 -1.59
C TYR A 377 -4.81 -17.70 -0.81
N ALA A 378 -4.92 -16.52 -1.44
CA ALA A 378 -5.53 -15.33 -0.85
C ALA A 378 -7.05 -15.24 -0.98
N THR A 379 -7.73 -16.20 -1.62
CA THR A 379 -9.16 -16.11 -1.96
C THR A 379 -10.09 -15.80 -0.78
N ASN A 380 -9.75 -16.26 0.44
CA ASN A 380 -10.51 -16.00 1.68
C ASN A 380 -10.41 -14.54 2.19
N TRP A 381 -9.64 -13.70 1.52
CA TRP A 381 -9.43 -12.30 1.89
C TRP A 381 -10.11 -11.34 0.92
N PHE A 382 -11.23 -11.77 0.32
CA PHE A 382 -12.06 -10.95 -0.56
C PHE A 382 -12.44 -9.64 0.15
N HIS A 383 -12.26 -8.50 -0.51
CA HIS A 383 -12.43 -7.13 0.04
C HIS A 383 -11.51 -6.75 1.23
N ALA A 384 -10.54 -7.57 1.64
CA ALA A 384 -9.72 -7.33 2.82
C ALA A 384 -8.59 -6.27 2.67
N ALA A 385 -8.65 -5.43 1.63
CA ALA A 385 -7.56 -4.56 1.22
C ALA A 385 -7.73 -3.08 1.64
N HIS A 386 -6.67 -2.28 1.49
CA HIS A 386 -6.65 -0.88 1.92
C HIS A 386 -7.73 -0.06 1.18
N THR A 387 -8.56 0.64 1.96
CA THR A 387 -9.71 1.53 1.58
C THR A 387 -11.06 0.87 1.31
N GLY A 388 -11.22 -0.42 1.67
CA GLY A 388 -12.33 -1.23 1.14
C GLY A 388 -11.94 -1.67 -0.26
N GLY A 389 -12.16 -2.93 -0.61
CA GLY A 389 -11.44 -3.54 -1.71
C GLY A 389 -11.89 -3.23 -3.12
N GLY A 390 -12.67 -4.12 -3.71
CA GLY A 390 -12.99 -4.18 -5.14
C GLY A 390 -11.78 -4.33 -6.07
N ILE A 391 -10.87 -3.36 -6.06
CA ILE A 391 -9.69 -3.23 -6.94
C ILE A 391 -8.74 -4.44 -6.91
N GLY A 392 -8.64 -5.16 -5.80
CA GLY A 392 -7.82 -6.38 -5.78
C GLY A 392 -8.40 -7.49 -6.66
N GLU A 393 -9.73 -7.57 -6.68
CA GLU A 393 -10.48 -8.66 -7.29
C GLU A 393 -10.45 -8.64 -8.81
N ILE A 394 -10.20 -7.46 -9.40
CA ILE A 394 -10.07 -7.32 -10.85
C ILE A 394 -8.84 -8.05 -11.37
N TRP A 395 -7.80 -8.21 -10.54
CA TRP A 395 -6.55 -8.86 -10.93
C TRP A 395 -6.45 -10.31 -10.45
N HIS A 396 -7.07 -10.68 -9.33
CA HIS A 396 -6.97 -12.04 -8.79
C HIS A 396 -7.51 -13.11 -9.74
N HIS A 397 -8.70 -12.90 -10.32
CA HIS A 397 -9.26 -13.85 -11.30
C HIS A 397 -8.39 -13.99 -12.54
N GLY A 398 -7.87 -12.86 -13.05
CA GLY A 398 -6.96 -12.85 -14.20
C GLY A 398 -5.65 -13.57 -13.89
N ALA A 399 -5.11 -13.39 -12.69
CA ALA A 399 -3.89 -14.05 -12.24
C ALA A 399 -4.07 -15.57 -12.12
N VAL A 400 -5.15 -16.06 -11.50
CA VAL A 400 -5.42 -17.51 -11.42
C VAL A 400 -5.66 -18.11 -12.81
N ASN A 401 -6.29 -17.37 -13.73
CA ASN A 401 -6.45 -17.82 -15.12
C ASN A 401 -5.13 -18.05 -15.86
N LEU A 402 -4.05 -17.33 -15.52
CA LEU A 402 -2.74 -17.50 -16.17
C LEU A 402 -2.09 -18.86 -15.90
N VAL A 403 -2.53 -19.57 -14.85
CA VAL A 403 -2.03 -20.90 -14.49
C VAL A 403 -3.07 -22.00 -14.69
N ARG A 404 -4.20 -21.70 -15.35
CA ARG A 404 -5.34 -22.63 -15.47
C ARG A 404 -4.96 -23.96 -16.13
N GLU A 405 -4.10 -23.96 -17.15
CA GLU A 405 -3.67 -25.20 -17.82
C GLU A 405 -2.72 -26.01 -16.95
N LYS A 406 -1.89 -25.33 -16.15
CA LYS A 406 -0.93 -25.96 -15.24
C LYS A 406 -1.59 -26.47 -13.97
N GLN A 407 -2.73 -25.88 -13.57
CA GLN A 407 -3.44 -26.15 -12.32
C GLN A 407 -4.97 -26.17 -12.50
N PRO A 408 -5.53 -27.11 -13.28
CA PRO A 408 -6.94 -27.11 -13.64
C PRO A 408 -7.88 -27.30 -12.43
N ILE A 409 -7.51 -28.14 -11.47
CA ILE A 409 -8.33 -28.39 -10.26
C ILE A 409 -8.35 -27.15 -9.34
N PRO A 410 -7.20 -26.55 -8.95
CA PRO A 410 -7.19 -25.29 -8.21
C PRO A 410 -7.96 -24.17 -8.90
N TYR A 411 -7.81 -24.02 -10.23
CA TYR A 411 -8.55 -23.04 -11.01
C TYR A 411 -10.07 -23.26 -10.94
N ARG A 412 -10.54 -24.51 -11.16
CA ARG A 412 -11.95 -24.86 -11.10
C ARG A 412 -12.54 -24.62 -9.71
N SER A 413 -11.84 -25.07 -8.66
CA SER A 413 -12.22 -24.82 -7.27
C SER A 413 -12.32 -23.32 -6.98
N TYR A 414 -11.33 -22.53 -7.40
CA TYR A 414 -11.33 -21.08 -7.21
C TYR A 414 -12.55 -20.40 -7.84
N LEU A 415 -12.86 -20.72 -9.10
CA LEU A 415 -14.01 -20.14 -9.77
C LEU A 415 -15.32 -20.58 -9.11
N ASP A 416 -15.52 -21.88 -8.87
CA ASP A 416 -16.78 -22.39 -8.31
C ASP A 416 -17.11 -21.79 -6.95
N THR A 417 -16.12 -21.73 -6.04
CA THR A 417 -16.30 -21.14 -4.71
C THR A 417 -16.62 -19.64 -4.80
N ARG A 418 -16.32 -18.98 -5.93
CA ARG A 418 -16.55 -17.54 -6.18
C ARG A 418 -17.70 -17.24 -7.14
N ARG A 419 -18.38 -18.25 -7.71
CA ARG A 419 -19.43 -18.05 -8.73
C ARG A 419 -20.50 -17.06 -8.30
N TRP A 420 -20.99 -17.17 -7.07
CA TRP A 420 -22.05 -16.32 -6.50
C TRP A 420 -21.68 -14.83 -6.53
N VAL A 421 -20.38 -14.48 -6.48
CA VAL A 421 -19.94 -13.08 -6.49
C VAL A 421 -20.14 -12.43 -7.85
N MET A 422 -20.06 -13.22 -8.91
CA MET A 422 -20.29 -12.75 -10.27
C MET A 422 -21.77 -12.41 -10.48
N ASP A 423 -22.69 -13.22 -9.95
CA ASP A 423 -24.12 -12.93 -10.01
C ASP A 423 -24.52 -11.72 -9.16
N LEU A 424 -24.02 -11.62 -7.94
CA LEU A 424 -24.31 -10.50 -7.05
C LEU A 424 -23.75 -9.17 -7.57
N SER A 425 -22.66 -9.21 -8.33
CA SER A 425 -22.02 -8.02 -8.90
C SER A 425 -22.77 -7.43 -10.09
N ARG A 426 -23.71 -8.16 -10.71
CA ARG A 426 -24.49 -7.65 -11.83
C ARG A 426 -25.51 -6.60 -11.38
N ARG A 427 -25.89 -5.73 -12.32
CA ARG A 427 -27.01 -4.78 -12.18
C ARG A 427 -28.13 -5.19 -13.11
N PHE A 428 -29.34 -4.69 -12.86
CA PHE A 428 -30.50 -4.98 -13.71
C PHE A 428 -30.36 -4.42 -15.13
N ASP A 429 -29.57 -3.36 -15.32
CA ASP A 429 -29.27 -2.74 -16.62
C ASP A 429 -28.20 -3.50 -17.45
N GLY A 430 -27.65 -4.60 -16.92
CA GLY A 430 -26.60 -5.39 -17.56
C GLY A 430 -25.17 -4.92 -17.27
N SER A 431 -24.98 -3.81 -16.58
CA SER A 431 -23.67 -3.39 -16.07
C SER A 431 -23.21 -4.28 -14.90
N ILE A 432 -21.90 -4.27 -14.61
CA ILE A 432 -21.28 -5.11 -13.58
C ILE A 432 -20.43 -4.25 -12.66
N GLY A 433 -20.60 -4.38 -11.34
CA GLY A 433 -19.79 -3.77 -10.29
C GLY A 433 -18.76 -4.76 -9.68
N ILE A 434 -18.39 -4.56 -8.42
CA ILE A 434 -17.53 -5.48 -7.65
C ILE A 434 -18.17 -5.72 -6.28
N ALA A 435 -19.19 -6.58 -6.29
CA ALA A 435 -19.83 -7.22 -5.14
C ALA A 435 -20.37 -6.31 -4.02
N GLY A 436 -21.47 -5.59 -4.29
CA GLY A 436 -22.60 -5.32 -3.39
C GLY A 436 -22.35 -4.68 -2.02
N MET A 437 -21.14 -4.30 -1.64
CA MET A 437 -20.86 -3.54 -0.42
C MET A 437 -20.95 -2.05 -0.71
N ASN A 438 -21.12 -1.23 0.33
CA ASN A 438 -20.93 0.21 0.19
C ASN A 438 -19.42 0.53 0.10
N ASP A 439 -18.84 0.22 -1.06
CA ASP A 439 -17.44 0.40 -1.41
C ASP A 439 -17.32 1.43 -2.54
N ARG A 440 -16.26 2.25 -2.52
CA ARG A 440 -15.94 3.19 -3.58
C ARG A 440 -15.55 2.50 -4.89
N TYR A 441 -15.12 1.25 -4.83
CA TYR A 441 -14.72 0.44 -5.99
C TYR A 441 -15.83 -0.42 -6.56
N ASP A 442 -16.94 -0.64 -5.84
CA ASP A 442 -18.14 -1.26 -6.39
C ASP A 442 -18.90 -0.22 -7.25
N ARG A 443 -18.37 -0.01 -8.46
CA ARG A 443 -18.89 0.92 -9.46
C ARG A 443 -19.05 0.20 -10.78
N SER A 444 -20.30 0.03 -11.20
CA SER A 444 -20.62 -0.43 -12.54
C SER A 444 -20.43 0.68 -13.58
N LEU A 445 -20.58 0.33 -14.86
CA LEU A 445 -20.53 1.27 -15.98
C LEU A 445 -21.51 2.45 -15.81
N THR A 446 -22.71 2.19 -15.31
CA THR A 446 -23.79 3.17 -15.13
C THR A 446 -23.72 3.92 -13.80
N GLU A 447 -22.88 3.46 -12.86
CA GLU A 447 -22.62 4.10 -11.57
C GLU A 447 -21.26 4.83 -11.50
N ALA A 448 -20.49 4.78 -12.59
CA ALA A 448 -19.11 5.26 -12.61
C ALA A 448 -19.02 6.77 -12.41
N SER A 449 -18.08 7.20 -11.55
CA SER A 449 -17.72 8.62 -11.42
C SER A 449 -16.37 8.88 -12.09
N SER A 450 -16.32 9.91 -12.94
CA SER A 450 -15.14 10.24 -13.76
C SER A 450 -14.69 9.07 -14.65
N GLY A 451 -15.64 8.29 -15.17
CA GLY A 451 -15.39 7.14 -16.06
C GLY A 451 -14.75 5.91 -15.39
N ARG A 452 -14.64 5.87 -14.05
CA ARG A 452 -14.03 4.75 -13.30
C ARG A 452 -15.01 3.60 -13.08
N ALA A 453 -15.35 2.91 -14.15
CA ALA A 453 -16.17 1.71 -14.17
C ALA A 453 -15.34 0.48 -13.74
N TRP A 454 -14.93 0.41 -12.47
CA TRP A 454 -14.07 -0.66 -11.93
C TRP A 454 -14.63 -2.06 -12.19
N GLY A 455 -15.94 -2.24 -12.11
CA GLY A 455 -16.57 -3.53 -12.36
C GLY A 455 -16.47 -4.03 -13.81
N THR A 456 -16.16 -3.17 -14.79
CA THR A 456 -15.86 -3.61 -16.16
C THR A 456 -14.57 -4.41 -16.23
N TYR A 457 -13.55 -4.10 -15.40
CA TYR A 457 -12.38 -4.99 -15.29
C TYR A 457 -12.74 -6.30 -14.59
N PHE A 458 -13.60 -6.25 -13.57
CA PHE A 458 -14.04 -7.47 -12.87
C PHE A 458 -14.80 -8.43 -13.79
N ALA A 459 -15.60 -7.88 -14.72
CA ALA A 459 -16.32 -8.62 -15.75
C ALA A 459 -15.42 -9.40 -16.69
N LEU A 460 -14.14 -9.03 -16.84
CA LEU A 460 -13.19 -9.78 -17.66
C LEU A 460 -13.02 -11.23 -17.20
N THR A 461 -13.41 -11.57 -15.96
CA THR A 461 -13.52 -12.95 -15.47
C THR A 461 -14.26 -13.85 -16.45
N TYR A 462 -15.31 -13.36 -17.12
CA TYR A 462 -16.05 -14.13 -18.12
C TYR A 462 -15.30 -14.36 -19.45
N THR A 463 -14.25 -13.59 -19.70
CA THR A 463 -13.55 -13.52 -21.00
C THR A 463 -12.07 -13.89 -20.95
N TYR A 464 -11.40 -13.88 -19.78
CA TYR A 464 -10.00 -14.33 -19.66
C TYR A 464 -9.78 -15.70 -20.30
N PRO A 465 -10.68 -16.68 -20.10
CA PRO A 465 -10.51 -18.02 -20.66
C PRO A 465 -10.57 -18.08 -22.20
N ARG A 466 -11.13 -17.05 -22.85
CA ARG A 466 -11.25 -16.98 -24.32
C ARG A 466 -9.91 -16.68 -25.02
N LYS A 467 -8.89 -16.22 -24.28
CA LYS A 467 -7.53 -15.96 -24.79
C LYS A 467 -7.47 -15.05 -26.03
N TYR A 468 -8.26 -13.98 -26.05
CA TYR A 468 -8.19 -12.96 -27.12
C TYR A 468 -7.22 -11.80 -26.83
N LEU A 469 -6.72 -11.69 -25.60
CA LEU A 469 -5.78 -10.64 -25.18
C LEU A 469 -4.40 -11.21 -24.87
N GLN A 470 -3.34 -10.54 -25.34
CA GLN A 470 -1.94 -10.94 -25.12
C GLN A 470 -1.61 -11.02 -23.63
N ILE A 471 -2.09 -10.07 -22.82
CA ILE A 471 -1.87 -10.03 -21.36
C ILE A 471 -2.47 -11.22 -20.60
N TRP A 472 -3.42 -11.94 -21.21
CA TRP A 472 -4.05 -13.14 -20.63
C TRP A 472 -3.86 -14.39 -21.49
N GLY A 473 -2.74 -14.47 -22.20
CA GLY A 473 -2.29 -15.71 -22.81
C GLY A 473 -2.83 -15.99 -24.22
N ALA A 474 -3.29 -14.97 -24.95
CA ALA A 474 -3.55 -15.11 -26.37
C ALA A 474 -2.31 -15.65 -27.12
N PRO A 475 -2.51 -16.40 -28.23
CA PRO A 475 -1.44 -16.69 -29.17
C PRO A 475 -0.68 -15.43 -29.55
N ARG A 476 0.64 -15.53 -29.68
CA ARG A 476 1.50 -14.37 -29.94
C ARG A 476 1.01 -13.63 -31.19
N SER A 477 0.73 -12.34 -31.06
CA SER A 477 0.36 -11.51 -32.21
C SER A 477 1.48 -11.46 -33.25
N LYS A 478 1.12 -11.48 -34.54
CA LYS A 478 2.06 -11.23 -35.64
C LYS A 478 2.69 -9.83 -35.62
N TRP A 479 2.06 -8.88 -34.92
CA TRP A 479 2.56 -7.52 -34.75
C TRP A 479 3.47 -7.37 -33.52
N ALA A 480 3.52 -8.39 -32.65
CA ALA A 480 4.35 -8.36 -31.45
C ALA A 480 5.84 -8.40 -31.78
N LYS A 481 6.63 -7.62 -31.05
CA LYS A 481 8.09 -7.60 -31.11
C LYS A 481 8.69 -8.35 -29.93
N SER A 482 9.89 -8.89 -30.13
CA SER A 482 10.68 -9.49 -29.06
C SER A 482 11.70 -8.50 -28.55
N TYR A 483 12.01 -8.56 -27.27
CA TYR A 483 13.05 -7.74 -26.65
C TYR A 483 13.74 -8.58 -25.57
N ALA A 484 15.06 -8.70 -25.64
CA ALA A 484 15.84 -9.46 -24.67
C ALA A 484 15.81 -8.74 -23.32
N LEU A 485 15.02 -9.28 -22.39
CA LEU A 485 14.98 -8.78 -21.02
C LEU A 485 16.23 -9.21 -20.26
N PRO A 486 16.61 -8.52 -19.16
CA PRO A 486 17.66 -9.01 -18.28
C PRO A 486 17.37 -10.46 -17.88
N ALA A 487 18.38 -11.34 -17.94
CA ALA A 487 18.21 -12.73 -17.51
C ALA A 487 17.77 -12.83 -16.04
N ARG A 488 18.15 -11.83 -15.24
CA ARG A 488 17.78 -11.68 -13.83
C ARG A 488 17.71 -10.19 -13.44
N PRO A 489 16.52 -9.60 -13.29
CA PRO A 489 16.35 -8.20 -12.90
C PRO A 489 16.82 -7.86 -11.48
N TRP A 490 16.84 -8.82 -10.57
CA TRP A 490 17.18 -8.60 -9.17
C TRP A 490 17.76 -9.86 -8.53
N GLY A 491 18.72 -9.68 -7.63
CA GLY A 491 19.33 -10.77 -6.87
C GLY A 491 20.33 -11.59 -7.68
N ASN A 492 20.62 -12.80 -7.22
CA ASN A 492 21.52 -13.75 -7.86
C ASN A 492 20.83 -15.09 -8.17
N ALA A 493 21.60 -16.09 -8.62
CA ALA A 493 21.05 -17.39 -9.01
C ALA A 493 20.31 -18.12 -7.88
N ALA A 494 20.68 -17.90 -6.61
CA ALA A 494 19.98 -18.49 -5.47
C ALA A 494 18.63 -17.82 -5.22
N ASP A 495 18.44 -16.54 -5.59
CA ASP A 495 17.15 -15.85 -5.49
C ASP A 495 16.12 -16.40 -6.50
N ASP A 496 16.55 -16.90 -7.66
CA ASP A 496 15.64 -17.49 -8.65
C ASP A 496 14.88 -18.71 -8.11
N ILE A 497 15.43 -19.41 -7.10
CA ILE A 497 14.79 -20.57 -6.46
C ILE A 497 13.48 -20.19 -5.77
N PHE A 498 13.37 -18.96 -5.25
CA PHE A 498 12.14 -18.47 -4.60
C PHE A 498 10.96 -18.35 -5.57
N GLN A 499 11.22 -18.27 -6.87
CA GLN A 499 10.19 -18.19 -7.90
C GLN A 499 9.61 -19.54 -8.27
N SER A 500 10.20 -20.64 -7.81
CA SER A 500 9.65 -21.96 -8.11
C SER A 500 8.27 -22.12 -7.45
N PRO A 501 7.23 -22.49 -8.24
CA PRO A 501 5.91 -22.83 -7.70
C PRO A 501 5.82 -24.29 -7.23
N GLU A 502 6.90 -25.05 -7.34
CA GLU A 502 7.00 -26.50 -7.04
C GLU A 502 7.34 -26.76 -5.57
N PRO A 503 7.04 -27.97 -5.04
CA PRO A 503 7.41 -28.33 -3.68
C PRO A 503 8.90 -28.16 -3.42
N ILE A 504 9.25 -27.81 -2.17
CA ILE A 504 10.66 -27.76 -1.77
C ILE A 504 11.17 -29.21 -1.67
N PRO A 505 12.31 -29.57 -2.31
CA PRO A 505 12.89 -30.90 -2.20
C PRO A 505 13.17 -31.31 -0.75
N GLY A 506 13.01 -32.61 -0.44
CA GLY A 506 13.26 -33.18 0.90
C GLY A 506 12.04 -33.19 1.84
N GLY A 507 10.90 -32.62 1.43
CA GLY A 507 9.64 -32.66 2.17
C GLY A 507 8.69 -33.78 1.70
N LYS A 508 7.59 -33.98 2.46
CA LYS A 508 6.50 -34.90 2.08
C LYS A 508 5.46 -34.28 1.13
N LEU A 509 5.55 -32.99 0.84
CA LEU A 509 4.64 -32.31 -0.09
C LEU A 509 5.01 -32.68 -1.53
N THR A 510 4.09 -33.27 -2.26
CA THR A 510 4.30 -33.70 -3.66
C THR A 510 3.75 -32.68 -4.66
N MET A 511 4.10 -32.82 -5.93
CA MET A 511 3.47 -32.01 -6.98
C MET A 511 1.98 -32.38 -7.12
N ASP A 512 1.62 -33.65 -6.94
CA ASP A 512 0.24 -34.11 -6.95
C ASP A 512 -0.59 -33.47 -5.84
N ASP A 513 -0.04 -33.28 -4.63
CA ASP A 513 -0.69 -32.51 -3.57
C ASP A 513 -1.06 -31.10 -4.06
N LEU A 514 -0.10 -30.39 -4.70
CA LEU A 514 -0.29 -29.02 -5.19
C LEU A 514 -1.30 -28.95 -6.34
N LEU A 515 -1.30 -29.95 -7.22
CA LEU A 515 -2.23 -30.04 -8.34
C LEU A 515 -3.66 -30.39 -7.92
N ASN A 516 -3.85 -30.93 -6.71
CA ASN A 516 -5.15 -31.29 -6.16
C ASN A 516 -5.66 -30.31 -5.07
N GLU A 517 -5.00 -29.17 -4.90
CA GLU A 517 -5.43 -28.15 -3.93
C GLU A 517 -6.82 -27.61 -4.24
N ARG A 518 -7.58 -27.36 -3.17
CA ARG A 518 -8.93 -26.77 -3.23
C ARG A 518 -9.03 -25.59 -2.29
N VAL A 519 -9.86 -24.63 -2.62
CA VAL A 519 -10.04 -23.42 -1.82
C VAL A 519 -10.49 -23.74 -0.40
N GLU A 520 -11.37 -24.73 -0.24
CA GLU A 520 -11.94 -25.18 1.02
C GLU A 520 -10.87 -25.64 2.02
N THR A 521 -9.80 -26.29 1.54
CA THR A 521 -8.84 -27.02 2.37
C THR A 521 -7.42 -26.49 2.31
N SER A 522 -7.05 -25.82 1.21
CA SER A 522 -5.68 -25.43 0.89
C SER A 522 -5.49 -23.91 0.74
N ALA A 523 -6.57 -23.12 0.65
CA ALA A 523 -6.44 -21.67 0.73
C ALA A 523 -6.26 -21.20 2.17
N SER A 524 -5.89 -19.92 2.33
CA SER A 524 -5.45 -19.32 3.58
C SER A 524 -6.21 -19.78 4.82
N VAL A 525 -7.54 -19.64 4.88
CA VAL A 525 -8.29 -19.96 6.11
C VAL A 525 -8.20 -21.45 6.46
N GLY A 526 -8.33 -22.35 5.47
CA GLY A 526 -8.21 -23.80 5.70
C GLY A 526 -6.83 -24.22 6.19
N VAL A 527 -5.77 -23.63 5.64
CA VAL A 527 -4.38 -23.87 6.10
C VAL A 527 -4.14 -23.26 7.48
N LEU A 528 -4.62 -22.04 7.73
CA LEU A 528 -4.50 -21.38 9.02
C LEU A 528 -5.23 -22.15 10.13
N GLN A 529 -6.36 -22.80 9.83
CA GLN A 529 -7.04 -23.68 10.79
C GLN A 529 -6.15 -24.86 11.16
N LYS A 530 -5.59 -25.58 10.18
CA LYS A 530 -4.65 -26.69 10.40
C LYS A 530 -3.43 -26.26 11.23
N LEU A 531 -2.80 -25.14 10.89
CA LEU A 531 -1.61 -24.63 11.59
C LEU A 531 -1.91 -24.07 12.99
N ASN A 532 -3.15 -23.69 13.29
CA ASN A 532 -3.53 -23.23 14.62
C ASN A 532 -4.16 -24.34 15.48
N ASP A 533 -4.29 -25.56 14.95
CA ASP A 533 -4.79 -26.71 15.70
C ASP A 533 -3.92 -26.93 16.96
N PRO A 534 -4.52 -27.03 18.16
CA PRO A 534 -3.80 -27.39 19.38
C PRO A 534 -3.01 -28.70 19.25
N ASN A 535 -3.51 -29.65 18.45
CA ASN A 535 -2.92 -30.97 18.19
C ASN A 535 -2.12 -31.02 16.88
N LEU A 536 -1.62 -29.87 16.40
CA LEU A 536 -0.80 -29.78 15.19
C LEU A 536 0.38 -30.78 15.23
N SER A 537 0.42 -31.72 14.28
CA SER A 537 1.50 -32.69 14.14
C SER A 537 2.73 -32.10 13.45
N ASP A 538 3.90 -32.67 13.75
CA ASP A 538 5.18 -32.36 13.10
C ASP A 538 5.11 -32.56 11.60
N GLU A 539 4.46 -33.63 11.16
CA GLU A 539 4.25 -33.91 9.74
C GLU A 539 3.46 -32.79 9.05
N THR A 540 2.39 -32.29 9.67
CA THR A 540 1.62 -31.17 9.12
C THR A 540 2.45 -29.89 9.13
N LEU A 541 3.19 -29.65 10.19
CA LEU A 541 4.05 -28.47 10.31
C LEU A 541 5.15 -28.47 9.23
N LEU A 542 5.85 -29.60 9.08
CA LEU A 542 6.88 -29.81 8.04
C LEU A 542 6.27 -29.69 6.63
N LYS A 543 5.07 -30.23 6.38
CA LYS A 543 4.38 -30.08 5.08
C LYS A 543 4.29 -28.60 4.66
N TYR A 544 3.97 -27.69 5.59
CA TYR A 544 3.87 -26.25 5.28
C TYR A 544 5.19 -25.49 5.36
N ILE A 545 6.22 -26.00 6.06
CA ILE A 545 7.59 -25.48 5.97
C ILE A 545 8.18 -25.74 4.57
N TYR A 546 7.89 -26.90 3.99
CA TYR A 546 8.35 -27.31 2.65
C TYR A 546 7.42 -26.83 1.51
N HIS A 547 6.45 -25.96 1.83
CA HIS A 547 5.52 -25.45 0.84
C HIS A 547 6.13 -24.27 0.03
N PRO A 548 5.89 -24.15 -1.29
CA PRO A 548 6.44 -23.07 -2.12
C PRO A 548 5.91 -21.66 -1.78
N GLU A 549 4.66 -21.56 -1.32
CA GLU A 549 4.06 -20.29 -0.88
C GLU A 549 4.73 -19.74 0.40
N TYR A 550 5.43 -18.61 0.26
CA TYR A 550 6.08 -17.87 1.36
C TYR A 550 5.12 -17.61 2.54
N GLY A 551 3.87 -17.25 2.27
CA GLY A 551 2.88 -16.97 3.31
C GLY A 551 2.63 -18.18 4.22
N PHE A 552 2.62 -19.40 3.68
CA PHE A 552 2.46 -20.61 4.50
C PHE A 552 3.73 -20.95 5.26
N ARG A 553 4.91 -20.84 4.64
CA ARG A 553 6.19 -21.02 5.37
C ARG A 553 6.30 -20.06 6.54
N SER A 554 6.01 -18.78 6.33
CA SER A 554 6.07 -17.75 7.38
C SER A 554 5.11 -18.05 8.55
N VAL A 555 3.90 -18.55 8.27
CA VAL A 555 2.95 -18.97 9.32
C VAL A 555 3.38 -20.27 10.00
N ALA A 556 3.95 -21.23 9.26
CA ALA A 556 4.50 -22.44 9.86
C ALA A 556 5.63 -22.08 10.84
N MET A 557 6.53 -21.16 10.47
CA MET A 557 7.59 -20.70 11.37
C MET A 557 7.07 -19.95 12.59
N LEU A 558 5.93 -19.26 12.48
CA LEU A 558 5.25 -18.71 13.66
C LEU A 558 4.85 -19.82 14.65
N GLN A 559 4.42 -20.98 14.16
CA GLN A 559 4.04 -22.11 15.01
C GLN A 559 5.26 -22.82 15.59
N VAL A 560 6.37 -22.93 14.84
CA VAL A 560 7.66 -23.42 15.35
C VAL A 560 8.10 -22.61 16.56
N VAL A 561 8.06 -21.28 16.48
CA VAL A 561 8.41 -20.42 17.62
C VAL A 561 7.41 -20.54 18.77
N LYS A 562 6.10 -20.52 18.48
CA LYS A 562 5.05 -20.59 19.53
C LYS A 562 5.04 -21.91 20.30
N ARG A 563 5.47 -23.01 19.67
CA ARG A 563 5.49 -24.36 20.26
C ARG A 563 6.88 -24.79 20.69
N ASP A 564 7.84 -23.87 20.74
CA ASP A 564 9.20 -24.14 21.21
C ASP A 564 9.93 -25.28 20.48
N ARG A 565 9.68 -25.40 19.17
CA ARG A 565 10.29 -26.42 18.29
C ARG A 565 11.67 -26.03 17.80
N VAL A 566 12.57 -25.83 18.76
CA VAL A 566 13.96 -25.40 18.51
C VAL A 566 14.73 -26.45 17.69
N ASP A 567 14.36 -27.72 17.82
CA ASP A 567 14.94 -28.86 17.10
C ASP A 567 14.85 -28.72 15.56
N PHE A 568 13.93 -27.90 15.04
CA PHE A 568 13.80 -27.67 13.60
C PHE A 568 14.80 -26.65 13.05
N VAL A 569 15.41 -25.81 13.89
CA VAL A 569 16.16 -24.63 13.42
C VAL A 569 17.46 -25.01 12.73
N VAL A 570 18.30 -25.83 13.37
CA VAL A 570 19.62 -26.21 12.82
C VAL A 570 19.51 -26.97 11.49
N PRO A 571 18.63 -27.97 11.32
CA PRO A 571 18.42 -28.63 10.03
C PRO A 571 18.02 -27.66 8.92
N LEU A 572 17.16 -26.67 9.23
CA LEU A 572 16.73 -25.67 8.25
C LEU A 572 17.89 -24.74 7.84
N LEU A 573 18.69 -24.28 8.80
CA LEU A 573 19.87 -23.44 8.52
C LEU A 573 20.95 -24.17 7.71
N ARG A 574 21.07 -25.50 7.85
CA ARG A 574 22.00 -26.34 7.09
C ARG A 574 21.50 -26.76 5.71
N SER A 575 20.23 -26.48 5.38
CA SER A 575 19.64 -26.90 4.11
C SER A 575 20.39 -26.31 2.91
N SER A 576 20.50 -27.07 1.83
CA SER A 576 20.99 -26.56 0.54
C SER A 576 19.97 -25.68 -0.18
N ASP A 577 18.68 -25.76 0.16
CA ASP A 577 17.64 -24.91 -0.41
C ASP A 577 17.52 -23.58 0.35
N PRO A 578 17.70 -22.42 -0.32
CA PRO A 578 17.65 -21.12 0.34
C PRO A 578 16.30 -20.81 0.98
N ARG A 579 15.19 -21.39 0.49
CA ARG A 579 13.85 -21.19 1.07
C ARG A 579 13.73 -21.80 2.47
N LEU A 580 14.45 -22.89 2.74
CA LEU A 580 14.49 -23.53 4.06
C LEU A 580 15.46 -22.82 4.99
N ARG A 581 16.61 -22.35 4.49
CA ARG A 581 17.51 -21.49 5.27
C ARG A 581 16.80 -20.23 5.72
N GLU A 582 16.04 -19.58 4.83
CA GLU A 582 15.18 -18.44 5.17
C GLU A 582 14.16 -18.79 6.26
N ALA A 583 13.48 -19.93 6.14
CA ALA A 583 12.53 -20.38 7.17
C ALA A 583 13.21 -20.56 8.55
N GLY A 584 14.42 -21.14 8.59
CA GLY A 584 15.23 -21.23 9.81
C GLY A 584 15.54 -19.85 10.39
N LEU A 585 16.00 -18.92 9.55
CA LEU A 585 16.31 -17.54 9.93
C LEU A 585 15.10 -16.76 10.46
N LEU A 586 13.89 -17.00 9.94
CA LEU A 586 12.66 -16.36 10.44
C LEU A 586 12.41 -16.67 11.92
N THR A 587 12.87 -17.81 12.44
CA THR A 587 12.76 -18.11 13.88
C THR A 587 13.69 -17.23 14.72
N LEU A 588 14.77 -16.73 14.13
CA LEU A 588 15.77 -15.86 14.75
C LEU A 588 15.45 -14.37 14.55
N THR A 589 14.81 -13.99 13.44
CA THR A 589 14.42 -12.58 13.19
C THR A 589 13.00 -12.26 13.65
N GLY A 590 12.17 -13.29 13.79
CA GLY A 590 10.74 -13.19 14.02
C GLY A 590 9.95 -13.21 12.70
N PRO A 591 9.00 -14.13 12.51
CA PRO A 591 8.17 -14.18 11.30
C PRO A 591 7.15 -13.03 11.32
N PHE A 592 6.42 -12.83 10.22
CA PHE A 592 5.44 -11.74 10.11
C PHE A 592 4.41 -11.77 11.26
N LYS A 593 4.34 -10.67 12.03
CA LYS A 593 3.52 -10.54 13.27
C LYS A 593 3.85 -11.56 14.37
N GLY A 594 4.96 -12.28 14.23
CA GLY A 594 5.52 -13.16 15.23
C GLY A 594 6.61 -12.48 16.05
N ARG A 595 7.20 -13.28 16.94
CA ARG A 595 8.42 -12.93 17.67
C ARG A 595 9.50 -13.94 17.28
N ALA A 596 10.75 -13.58 17.47
CA ALA A 596 11.84 -14.54 17.42
C ALA A 596 11.83 -15.44 18.67
N PHE A 597 12.58 -16.54 18.63
CA PHE A 597 12.96 -17.26 19.85
C PHE A 597 13.65 -16.33 20.84
N SER A 598 13.43 -16.55 22.13
CA SER A 598 14.15 -15.84 23.19
C SER A 598 15.65 -16.18 23.14
N GLU A 599 16.50 -15.29 23.67
CA GLU A 599 17.97 -15.44 23.54
C GLU A 599 18.51 -16.74 24.16
N ASP A 600 17.88 -17.25 25.22
CA ASP A 600 18.23 -18.52 25.88
C ASP A 600 18.07 -19.75 24.99
N LYS A 601 17.26 -19.64 23.92
CA LYS A 601 17.01 -20.72 22.94
C LYS A 601 17.91 -20.64 21.71
N VAL A 602 18.67 -19.56 21.55
CA VAL A 602 19.55 -19.39 20.39
C VAL A 602 20.94 -19.89 20.74
N THR A 603 21.36 -21.00 20.12
CA THR A 603 22.63 -21.66 20.44
C THR A 603 23.83 -21.00 19.74
N PRO A 604 25.06 -21.18 20.25
CA PRO A 604 26.27 -20.77 19.54
C PRO A 604 26.36 -21.35 18.13
N GLU A 605 25.97 -22.62 17.94
CA GLU A 605 25.94 -23.28 16.64
C GLU A 605 25.01 -22.57 15.64
N MET A 606 23.81 -22.16 16.08
CA MET A 606 22.90 -21.39 15.22
C MET A 606 23.55 -20.09 14.76
N TYR A 607 24.25 -19.39 15.65
CA TYR A 607 24.97 -18.18 15.28
C TYR A 607 26.19 -18.45 14.39
N ASP A 608 26.86 -19.60 14.51
CA ASP A 608 27.96 -20.00 13.62
C ASP A 608 27.42 -20.25 12.20
N LEU A 609 26.26 -20.92 12.08
CA LEU A 609 25.56 -21.13 10.82
C LEU A 609 25.07 -19.81 10.21
N VAL A 610 24.51 -18.91 11.01
CA VAL A 610 24.13 -17.56 10.55
C VAL A 610 25.33 -16.80 10.00
N GLY A 611 26.49 -16.87 10.67
CA GLY A 611 27.73 -16.27 10.19
C GLY A 611 28.20 -16.87 8.86
N ALA A 612 28.17 -18.20 8.73
CA ALA A 612 28.52 -18.88 7.48
C ALA A 612 27.60 -18.48 6.31
N ILE A 613 26.30 -18.29 6.56
CA ILE A 613 25.33 -17.79 5.57
C ILE A 613 25.66 -16.33 5.15
N VAL A 614 26.05 -15.48 6.10
CA VAL A 614 26.48 -14.09 5.82
C VAL A 614 27.74 -14.08 4.95
N ASP A 615 28.70 -14.95 5.24
CA ASP A 615 30.00 -15.01 4.58
C ASP A 615 29.96 -15.65 3.18
N ASP A 616 28.89 -16.36 2.82
CA ASP A 616 28.76 -16.94 1.48
C ASP A 616 28.49 -15.84 0.42
N PRO A 617 29.41 -15.62 -0.55
CA PRO A 617 29.21 -14.65 -1.62
C PRO A 617 28.11 -15.05 -2.62
N LYS A 618 27.74 -16.33 -2.67
CA LYS A 618 26.74 -16.89 -3.59
C LYS A 618 25.36 -17.04 -2.95
N GLU A 619 25.21 -16.71 -1.67
CA GLU A 619 23.93 -16.78 -0.99
C GLU A 619 22.90 -15.82 -1.59
N SER A 620 21.64 -16.23 -1.62
CA SER A 620 20.49 -15.43 -2.02
C SER A 620 20.49 -14.09 -1.28
N TYR A 621 20.21 -13.00 -1.99
CA TYR A 621 20.12 -11.67 -1.38
C TYR A 621 19.01 -11.65 -0.32
N TRP A 622 17.91 -12.36 -0.55
CA TRP A 622 16.83 -12.51 0.42
C TRP A 622 17.28 -13.23 1.69
N VAL A 623 17.99 -14.36 1.55
CA VAL A 623 18.51 -15.13 2.69
C VAL A 623 19.58 -14.33 3.44
N ALA A 624 20.53 -13.72 2.72
CA ALA A 624 21.58 -12.89 3.30
C ALA A 624 21.00 -11.74 4.13
N LYS A 625 19.97 -11.05 3.63
CA LYS A 625 19.26 -10.02 4.39
C LYS A 625 18.73 -10.56 5.73
N HIS A 626 18.11 -11.73 5.74
CA HIS A 626 17.59 -12.35 6.97
C HIS A 626 18.72 -12.84 7.89
N ALA A 627 19.83 -13.32 7.35
CA ALA A 627 21.00 -13.73 8.11
C ALA A 627 21.68 -12.53 8.78
N ILE A 628 21.79 -11.40 8.09
CA ILE A 628 22.31 -10.14 8.65
C ILE A 628 21.41 -9.64 9.80
N GLU A 629 20.09 -9.74 9.66
CA GLU A 629 19.14 -9.41 10.74
C GLU A 629 19.23 -10.37 11.93
N ALA A 630 19.46 -11.66 11.70
CA ALA A 630 19.68 -12.63 12.75
C ALA A 630 21.02 -12.37 13.46
N LEU A 631 22.09 -12.09 12.71
CA LEU A 631 23.41 -11.73 13.21
C LEU A 631 23.36 -10.44 14.04
N ASN A 632 22.47 -9.50 13.72
CA ASN A 632 22.24 -8.31 14.52
C ASN A 632 21.88 -8.64 15.97
N ARG A 633 21.38 -9.83 16.31
CA ARG A 633 21.11 -10.22 17.70
C ARG A 633 22.35 -10.67 18.47
N ALA A 634 23.41 -11.05 17.77
CA ALA A 634 24.65 -11.51 18.37
C ALA A 634 25.38 -10.40 19.14
N LYS A 635 26.34 -10.82 19.97
CA LYS A 635 27.26 -9.91 20.66
C LYS A 635 28.20 -9.20 19.66
N PRO A 636 28.66 -7.97 19.96
CA PRO A 636 29.52 -7.19 19.07
C PRO A 636 30.75 -7.93 18.54
N GLU A 637 31.42 -8.74 19.37
CA GLU A 637 32.64 -9.45 18.99
C GLU A 637 32.38 -10.46 17.87
N ARG A 638 31.19 -11.08 17.87
CA ARG A 638 30.77 -12.02 16.83
C ARG A 638 30.38 -11.29 15.55
N ILE A 639 29.70 -10.15 15.65
CA ILE A 639 29.41 -9.29 14.50
C ILE A 639 30.71 -8.83 13.83
N GLY A 640 31.71 -8.44 14.64
CA GLY A 640 33.03 -7.98 14.18
C GLY A 640 33.77 -8.98 13.29
N LYS A 641 33.59 -10.29 13.51
CA LYS A 641 34.18 -11.35 12.66
C LYS A 641 33.71 -11.29 11.19
N HIS A 642 32.52 -10.75 10.95
CA HIS A 642 31.91 -10.63 9.63
C HIS A 642 31.91 -9.20 9.10
N ARG A 643 32.67 -8.27 9.71
CA ARG A 643 32.66 -6.83 9.39
C ARG A 643 32.88 -6.58 7.90
N ASP A 644 33.90 -7.20 7.30
CA ASP A 644 34.29 -6.90 5.92
C ASP A 644 33.23 -7.38 4.93
N ARG A 645 32.60 -8.52 5.21
CA ARG A 645 31.46 -9.00 4.45
C ARG A 645 30.24 -8.09 4.60
N LEU A 646 29.96 -7.64 5.82
CA LEU A 646 28.89 -6.67 6.09
C LEU A 646 29.09 -5.34 5.35
N LEU A 647 30.34 -4.88 5.19
CA LEU A 647 30.66 -3.69 4.41
C LEU A 647 30.40 -3.91 2.91
N GLN A 648 30.73 -5.09 2.36
CA GLN A 648 30.42 -5.42 0.96
C GLN A 648 28.92 -5.38 0.65
N PHE A 649 28.06 -5.74 1.60
CA PHE A 649 26.60 -5.65 1.44
C PHE A 649 26.08 -4.22 1.27
N LEU A 650 26.87 -3.19 1.58
CA LEU A 650 26.52 -1.79 1.32
C LEU A 650 26.55 -1.46 -0.18
N ASP A 651 27.36 -2.18 -0.97
CA ASP A 651 27.50 -2.00 -2.41
C ASP A 651 26.46 -2.80 -3.22
N TYR A 652 25.65 -3.64 -2.55
CA TYR A 652 24.63 -4.44 -3.21
C TYR A 652 23.49 -3.56 -3.72
N ASP A 653 22.98 -3.85 -4.91
CA ASP A 653 21.83 -3.16 -5.51
C ASP A 653 20.49 -3.64 -4.90
N SER A 654 20.37 -3.46 -3.59
CA SER A 654 19.19 -3.82 -2.81
C SER A 654 19.14 -3.02 -1.53
N VAL A 655 18.24 -2.02 -1.51
CA VAL A 655 17.97 -1.22 -0.31
C VAL A 655 17.59 -2.08 0.91
N TRP A 656 17.03 -3.27 0.70
CA TRP A 656 16.69 -4.20 1.79
C TRP A 656 17.94 -4.78 2.45
N VAL A 657 18.91 -5.22 1.65
CA VAL A 657 20.19 -5.79 2.11
C VAL A 657 21.04 -4.69 2.74
N GLN A 658 21.18 -3.55 2.06
CA GLN A 658 21.92 -2.39 2.55
C GLN A 658 21.38 -1.91 3.91
N THR A 659 20.06 -1.83 4.07
CA THR A 659 19.45 -1.42 5.35
C THR A 659 19.79 -2.39 6.47
N ALA A 660 19.69 -3.70 6.23
CA ALA A 660 20.05 -4.71 7.22
C ALA A 660 21.53 -4.60 7.61
N ALA A 661 22.42 -4.46 6.62
CA ALA A 661 23.85 -4.32 6.84
C ALA A 661 24.20 -3.08 7.66
N VAL A 662 23.64 -1.91 7.32
CA VAL A 662 23.86 -0.67 8.09
C VAL A 662 23.40 -0.81 9.55
N VAL A 663 22.22 -1.39 9.76
CA VAL A 663 21.67 -1.55 11.12
C VAL A 663 22.54 -2.50 11.96
N THR A 664 23.03 -3.59 11.36
CA THR A 664 23.92 -4.55 12.04
C THR A 664 25.31 -3.96 12.30
N LEU A 665 25.92 -3.30 11.32
CA LEU A 665 27.21 -2.62 11.45
C LEU A 665 27.19 -1.50 12.51
N ALA A 666 26.06 -0.82 12.68
CA ALA A 666 25.91 0.22 13.70
C ALA A 666 26.18 -0.31 15.12
N LYS A 667 25.99 -1.62 15.40
CA LYS A 667 26.28 -2.22 16.71
C LYS A 667 27.76 -2.29 17.06
N ILE A 668 28.62 -2.32 16.05
CA ILE A 668 30.08 -2.36 16.22
C ILE A 668 30.74 -1.01 15.86
N ALA A 669 29.96 -0.04 15.42
CA ALA A 669 30.46 1.24 14.89
C ALA A 669 31.16 2.13 15.92
N THR A 670 31.09 1.80 17.22
CA THR A 670 31.78 2.52 18.29
C THR A 670 32.93 1.73 18.91
N ALA A 671 33.17 0.50 18.44
CA ALA A 671 34.25 -0.33 18.97
C ALA A 671 35.62 0.20 18.46
N PRO A 672 36.65 0.33 19.33
CA PRO A 672 37.96 0.88 18.98
C PRO A 672 38.59 0.27 17.71
N GLU A 673 38.41 -1.03 17.52
CA GLU A 673 38.96 -1.84 16.43
C GLU A 673 38.17 -1.72 15.11
N HIS A 674 37.02 -1.04 15.10
CA HIS A 674 36.10 -1.01 13.96
C HIS A 674 35.68 0.40 13.53
N TYR A 675 35.62 1.37 14.46
CA TYR A 675 34.93 2.64 14.22
C TYR A 675 35.49 3.44 13.03
N LYS A 676 36.80 3.42 12.79
CA LYS A 676 37.44 4.15 11.68
C LYS A 676 37.05 3.61 10.30
N THR A 677 36.77 2.32 10.19
CA THR A 677 36.36 1.67 8.95
C THR A 677 34.84 1.71 8.80
N VAL A 678 34.10 1.43 9.88
CA VAL A 678 32.65 1.24 9.83
C VAL A 678 31.88 2.55 9.75
N LEU A 679 32.25 3.57 10.54
CA LEU A 679 31.48 4.82 10.60
C LEU A 679 31.38 5.56 9.26
N PRO A 680 32.48 5.75 8.49
CA PRO A 680 32.37 6.41 7.19
C PRO A 680 31.37 5.71 6.27
N ALA A 681 31.51 4.39 6.11
CA ALA A 681 30.70 3.60 5.19
C ALA A 681 29.19 3.62 5.53
N ILE A 682 28.84 3.43 6.81
CA ILE A 682 27.41 3.40 7.21
C ILE A 682 26.78 4.79 7.19
N LEU A 683 27.56 5.85 7.45
CA LEU A 683 27.07 7.23 7.40
C LEU A 683 26.80 7.67 5.95
N ASP A 684 27.72 7.37 5.03
CA ASP A 684 27.55 7.67 3.60
C ASP A 684 26.36 6.90 3.02
N THR A 685 26.27 5.60 3.31
CA THR A 685 25.12 4.77 2.88
C THR A 685 23.81 5.30 3.44
N SER A 686 23.74 5.60 4.75
CA SER A 686 22.51 6.10 5.40
C SER A 686 22.06 7.45 4.84
N ALA A 687 23.00 8.32 4.48
CA ALA A 687 22.72 9.61 3.85
C ALA A 687 22.22 9.49 2.40
N SER A 688 22.58 8.41 1.70
CA SER A 688 22.17 8.15 0.32
C SER A 688 20.75 7.58 0.18
N PHE A 689 20.16 7.04 1.25
CA PHE A 689 18.88 6.35 1.15
C PHE A 689 17.74 7.26 0.71
N THR A 690 17.13 6.89 -0.42
CA THR A 690 15.93 7.50 -1.00
C THR A 690 14.64 6.77 -0.60
N VAL A 691 14.72 5.88 0.39
CA VAL A 691 13.59 5.15 0.98
C VAL A 691 13.47 5.53 2.45
N ASP A 692 12.31 6.03 2.88
CA ASP A 692 12.12 6.58 4.23
C ASP A 692 12.32 5.52 5.32
N SER A 693 11.87 4.29 5.09
CA SER A 693 12.01 3.21 6.08
C SER A 693 13.48 2.81 6.27
N ALA A 694 14.26 2.78 5.19
CA ALA A 694 15.71 2.55 5.21
C ALA A 694 16.44 3.70 5.90
N SER A 695 16.18 4.95 5.50
CA SER A 695 16.69 6.17 6.12
C SER A 695 16.34 6.23 7.61
N SER A 696 15.10 5.93 8.00
CA SER A 696 14.65 5.94 9.39
C SER A 696 15.36 4.87 10.23
N SER A 697 15.48 3.66 9.72
CA SER A 697 16.03 2.53 10.49
C SER A 697 17.54 2.68 10.68
N SER A 698 18.26 3.02 9.61
CA SER A 698 19.72 3.25 9.63
C SER A 698 20.11 4.41 10.55
N THR A 699 19.52 5.60 10.36
CA THR A 699 19.84 6.78 11.18
C THR A 699 19.50 6.56 12.65
N ARG A 700 18.42 5.82 12.97
CA ARG A 700 18.09 5.45 14.35
C ARG A 700 19.12 4.52 14.96
N ALA A 701 19.58 3.51 14.22
CA ALA A 701 20.60 2.59 14.69
C ALA A 701 21.92 3.33 14.99
N ILE A 702 22.36 4.19 14.06
CA ILE A 702 23.56 5.01 14.21
C ILE A 702 23.41 5.99 15.39
N ALA A 703 22.28 6.69 15.50
CA ALA A 703 21.99 7.59 16.62
C ALA A 703 22.10 6.87 17.97
N ASN A 704 21.55 5.65 18.06
CA ASN A 704 21.62 4.87 19.28
C ASN A 704 23.05 4.47 19.63
N ALA A 705 23.86 4.05 18.65
CA ALA A 705 25.27 3.76 18.87
C ALA A 705 26.04 4.99 19.39
N MET A 706 25.77 6.17 18.82
CA MET A 706 26.45 7.42 19.21
C MET A 706 26.16 7.87 20.65
N LYS A 707 25.02 7.49 21.25
CA LYS A 707 24.70 7.86 22.65
C LYS A 707 25.76 7.34 23.63
N SER A 708 26.12 6.07 23.49
CA SER A 708 27.09 5.37 24.34
C SER A 708 28.54 5.48 23.86
N ALA A 709 28.80 6.15 22.72
CA ALA A 709 30.15 6.32 22.21
C ALA A 709 31.03 7.15 23.15
N ASN A 710 32.30 6.77 23.27
CA ASN A 710 33.30 7.50 24.03
C ASN A 710 33.66 8.85 23.32
N PRO A 711 34.38 9.77 23.99
CA PRO A 711 34.72 11.07 23.41
C PRO A 711 35.54 10.98 22.11
N GLU A 712 36.47 10.04 21.99
CA GLU A 712 37.32 9.86 20.79
C GLU A 712 36.46 9.53 19.57
N VAL A 713 35.58 8.55 19.69
CA VAL A 713 34.66 8.13 18.62
C VAL A 713 33.69 9.26 18.27
N LYS A 714 33.17 9.99 19.26
CA LYS A 714 32.29 11.15 19.03
C LYS A 714 33.01 12.26 18.26
N ASN A 715 34.29 12.52 18.57
CA ASN A 715 35.09 13.52 17.88
C ASN A 715 35.39 13.09 16.43
N PHE A 716 35.69 11.82 16.18
CA PHE A 716 35.86 11.29 14.84
C PHE A 716 34.56 11.39 14.01
N ALA A 717 33.44 10.91 14.57
CA ALA A 717 32.13 10.96 13.92
C ALA A 717 31.67 12.39 13.63
N LYS A 718 32.02 13.36 14.48
CA LYS A 718 31.66 14.78 14.34
C LYS A 718 32.14 15.38 13.03
N ALA A 719 33.38 15.12 12.62
CA ALA A 719 33.89 15.65 11.36
C ALA A 719 33.11 15.11 10.16
N LEU A 720 32.87 13.78 10.15
CA LEU A 720 32.13 13.08 9.09
C LEU A 720 30.68 13.58 8.99
N LEU A 721 29.95 13.56 10.11
CA LEU A 721 28.54 13.95 10.17
C LEU A 721 28.33 15.42 9.83
N LYS A 722 29.24 16.33 10.23
CA LYS A 722 29.18 17.74 9.82
C LYS A 722 29.35 17.90 8.32
N LYS A 723 30.32 17.19 7.72
CA LYS A 723 30.55 17.18 6.27
C LYS A 723 29.32 16.65 5.52
N ILE A 724 28.79 15.51 5.94
CA ILE A 724 27.59 14.90 5.35
C ILE A 724 26.39 15.84 5.47
N TYR A 725 26.11 16.35 6.67
CA TYR A 725 24.98 17.25 6.91
C TYR A 725 25.06 18.52 6.05
N ALA A 726 26.25 19.13 5.95
CA ALA A 726 26.47 20.31 5.13
C ALA A 726 26.38 20.04 3.62
N GLY A 727 26.79 18.84 3.18
CA GLY A 727 26.77 18.43 1.77
C GLY A 727 25.42 17.91 1.27
N MET A 728 24.43 17.72 2.15
CA MET A 728 23.12 17.21 1.74
C MET A 728 22.41 18.15 0.77
N PRO A 729 21.76 17.63 -0.28
CA PRO A 729 21.07 18.46 -1.25
C PRO A 729 19.84 19.14 -0.62
N GLY A 730 19.49 20.34 -1.09
CA GLY A 730 18.26 21.03 -0.68
C GLY A 730 16.98 20.41 -1.23
N VAL A 731 17.09 19.58 -2.27
CA VAL A 731 15.99 18.83 -2.89
C VAL A 731 16.45 17.41 -3.17
N LEU A 732 15.62 16.42 -2.85
CA LEU A 732 15.87 15.02 -3.20
C LEU A 732 15.18 14.72 -4.52
N LYS A 733 15.97 14.27 -5.50
CA LYS A 733 15.49 13.96 -6.85
C LYS A 733 15.95 12.56 -7.25
N ASP A 734 15.17 11.92 -8.10
CA ASP A 734 15.68 10.80 -8.88
C ASP A 734 16.80 11.30 -9.80
N PRO A 735 17.98 10.67 -9.81
CA PRO A 735 19.16 11.20 -10.50
C PRO A 735 19.02 11.19 -12.03
N TYR A 736 18.14 10.36 -12.58
CA TYR A 736 18.00 10.22 -14.04
C TYR A 736 16.76 10.92 -14.57
N THR A 737 15.63 10.83 -13.87
CA THR A 737 14.38 11.46 -14.33
C THR A 737 14.23 12.89 -13.84
N GLY A 738 14.96 13.27 -12.78
CA GLY A 738 14.80 14.56 -12.09
C GLY A 738 13.53 14.66 -11.26
N ALA A 739 12.75 13.58 -11.13
CA ALA A 739 11.51 13.56 -10.36
C ALA A 739 11.78 13.91 -8.89
N VAL A 740 11.05 14.89 -8.37
CA VAL A 740 11.23 15.41 -7.01
C VAL A 740 10.47 14.55 -6.00
N MET A 741 11.18 14.09 -4.96
CA MET A 741 10.59 13.45 -3.78
C MET A 741 10.25 14.53 -2.74
N ASN A 742 9.00 15.01 -2.74
CA ASN A 742 8.61 16.14 -1.91
C ASN A 742 8.88 15.86 -0.43
N ARG A 743 9.47 16.81 0.31
CA ARG A 743 9.93 16.66 1.71
C ARG A 743 11.03 15.61 1.95
N GLY A 744 11.56 14.96 0.91
CA GLY A 744 12.58 13.91 1.05
C GLY A 744 13.88 14.43 1.65
N ALA A 745 14.51 15.42 1.01
CA ALA A 745 15.75 16.05 1.49
C ALA A 745 15.61 16.53 2.94
N LYS A 746 14.52 17.26 3.23
CA LYS A 746 14.18 17.72 4.57
C LYS A 746 14.08 16.58 5.59
N THR A 747 13.40 15.49 5.23
CA THR A 747 13.22 14.33 6.12
C THR A 747 14.54 13.64 6.43
N VAL A 748 15.36 13.37 5.41
CA VAL A 748 16.66 12.73 5.57
C VAL A 748 17.62 13.63 6.37
N ARG A 749 17.68 14.92 6.04
CA ARG A 749 18.52 15.90 6.74
C ARG A 749 18.14 16.07 8.20
N SER A 750 16.84 16.14 8.51
CA SER A 750 16.35 16.17 9.90
C SER A 750 16.87 14.99 10.72
N ARG A 751 16.92 13.78 10.13
CA ARG A 751 17.44 12.58 10.81
C ARG A 751 18.93 12.64 11.07
N ILE A 752 19.73 13.01 10.06
CA ILE A 752 21.18 13.19 10.24
C ILE A 752 21.46 14.34 11.21
N GLY A 753 20.74 15.45 11.11
CA GLY A 753 20.83 16.58 12.04
C GLY A 753 20.54 16.16 13.49
N GLY A 754 19.61 15.23 13.70
CA GLY A 754 19.36 14.64 15.02
C GLY A 754 20.55 13.85 15.57
N ILE A 755 21.38 13.24 14.73
CA ILE A 755 22.64 12.59 15.14
C ILE A 755 23.69 13.65 15.46
N VAL A 756 23.87 14.64 14.58
CA VAL A 756 24.83 15.74 14.77
C VAL A 756 24.61 16.45 16.11
N GLN A 757 23.35 16.74 16.46
CA GLN A 757 22.99 17.41 17.72
C GLN A 757 23.38 16.64 18.98
N GLN A 758 23.59 15.31 18.90
CA GLN A 758 24.04 14.51 20.04
C GLN A 758 25.55 14.60 20.29
N LEU A 759 26.30 15.22 19.37
CA LEU A 759 27.74 15.37 19.45
C LEU A 759 28.13 16.69 20.12
N PRO A 760 29.30 16.75 20.80
CA PRO A 760 29.79 17.99 21.40
C PRO A 760 29.89 19.14 20.39
N GLY A 761 29.23 20.27 20.66
CA GLY A 761 29.19 21.43 19.76
C GLY A 761 28.35 21.22 18.49
N GLY A 762 27.50 20.18 18.47
CA GLY A 762 26.67 19.80 17.34
C GLY A 762 25.41 20.64 17.23
N GLU A 763 24.78 20.96 18.37
CA GLU A 763 23.59 21.81 18.40
C GLU A 763 23.88 23.21 17.86
N GLU A 764 24.98 23.83 18.30
CA GLU A 764 25.45 25.13 17.82
C GLU A 764 25.72 25.08 16.32
N PHE A 765 26.37 24.02 15.84
CA PHE A 765 26.64 23.84 14.41
C PHE A 765 25.34 23.81 13.59
N VAL A 766 24.36 22.99 13.97
CA VAL A 766 23.10 22.87 13.20
C VAL A 766 22.29 24.18 13.25
N ARG A 767 22.34 24.91 14.37
CA ARG A 767 21.71 26.24 14.51
C ARG A 767 22.30 27.26 13.55
N MET A 768 23.62 27.23 13.32
CA MET A 768 24.33 28.18 12.43
C MET A 768 24.18 27.87 10.93
N ILE A 769 23.71 26.68 10.56
CA ILE A 769 23.48 26.32 9.16
C ILE A 769 22.42 27.26 8.56
N PRO A 770 22.62 27.80 7.34
CA PRO A 770 21.65 28.69 6.70
C PRO A 770 20.25 28.09 6.61
N LYS A 771 19.22 28.91 6.81
CA LYS A 771 17.81 28.53 6.82
C LYS A 771 17.03 29.31 5.77
N MET A 772 16.08 28.64 5.13
CA MET A 772 15.23 29.25 4.11
C MET A 772 14.26 30.23 4.76
N THR A 773 14.16 31.43 4.18
CA THR A 773 13.18 32.46 4.50
C THR A 773 12.24 32.63 3.32
N LEU A 774 11.15 33.38 3.51
CA LEU A 774 10.29 33.78 2.40
C LEU A 774 11.08 34.52 1.31
N ALA A 775 12.01 35.39 1.71
CA ALA A 775 12.84 36.16 0.79
C ALA A 775 13.70 35.24 -0.08
N SER A 776 14.45 34.31 0.53
CA SER A 776 15.25 33.34 -0.22
C SER A 776 14.43 32.39 -1.07
N TYR A 777 13.20 32.08 -0.64
CA TYR A 777 12.31 31.23 -1.41
C TYR A 777 11.85 31.93 -2.69
N ILE A 778 11.49 33.21 -2.61
CA ILE A 778 11.07 34.02 -3.77
C ILE A 778 12.26 34.30 -4.69
N SER A 779 13.42 34.67 -4.14
CA SER A 779 14.59 35.07 -4.93
C SER A 779 15.39 33.88 -5.49
N GLY A 780 15.36 32.74 -4.81
CA GLY A 780 16.22 31.59 -5.09
C GLY A 780 17.70 31.82 -4.75
N GLN A 781 18.07 32.93 -4.11
CA GLN A 781 19.45 33.30 -3.85
C GLN A 781 19.94 32.84 -2.48
N ASN A 782 21.15 32.29 -2.42
CA ASN A 782 21.79 31.89 -1.16
C ASN A 782 22.09 33.07 -0.23
N ALA A 783 22.22 34.29 -0.78
CA ALA A 783 22.47 35.51 -0.03
C ALA A 783 21.29 35.88 0.90
N ASP A 784 20.06 35.48 0.53
CA ASP A 784 18.84 35.79 1.28
C ASP A 784 18.50 34.73 2.35
N LEU A 785 19.36 33.72 2.52
CA LEU A 785 19.19 32.72 3.56
C LEU A 785 19.48 33.34 4.93
N TYR A 786 18.65 33.01 5.91
CA TYR A 786 18.89 33.42 7.28
C TYR A 786 20.04 32.61 7.90
N ARG A 787 21.00 33.31 8.49
CA ARG A 787 22.11 32.70 9.25
C ARG A 787 22.05 33.15 10.69
N TYR A 788 21.86 32.21 11.60
CA TYR A 788 21.98 32.51 13.03
C TYR A 788 23.46 32.81 13.35
N SER A 789 23.72 33.96 13.94
CA SER A 789 25.08 34.47 14.24
C SER A 789 25.81 33.70 15.34
N GLY A 790 25.16 32.70 15.96
CA GLY A 790 25.63 32.04 17.17
C GLY A 790 25.24 32.77 18.46
N LYS A 791 24.85 34.05 18.38
CA LYS A 791 24.46 34.87 19.52
C LYS A 791 22.95 35.11 19.56
N PHE A 792 22.33 34.82 20.71
CA PHE A 792 20.89 35.04 20.90
C PHE A 792 20.57 36.53 20.95
N THR A 793 19.57 36.94 20.19
CA THR A 793 19.03 38.30 20.19
C THR A 793 17.72 38.31 20.97
N PRO A 794 17.62 38.99 22.12
CA PRO A 794 16.38 39.05 22.87
C PRO A 794 15.33 39.90 22.14
N ASN A 795 14.07 39.49 22.25
CA ASN A 795 12.90 40.28 21.85
C ASN A 795 11.83 40.07 22.92
N LYS A 796 11.63 41.05 23.80
CA LYS A 796 10.72 40.93 24.94
C LYS A 796 9.25 40.83 24.48
N ASP A 797 8.93 41.38 23.32
CA ASP A 797 7.56 41.46 22.82
C ASP A 797 7.03 40.11 22.35
N VAL A 798 7.90 39.16 21.98
CA VAL A 798 7.46 37.80 21.62
C VAL A 798 7.42 36.84 22.82
N VAL A 799 8.09 37.18 23.93
CA VAL A 799 8.15 36.33 25.13
C VAL A 799 6.76 36.23 25.75
N GLY A 800 6.32 34.99 25.98
CA GLY A 800 5.02 34.73 26.58
C GLY A 800 4.35 33.46 26.06
N ARG A 801 3.14 33.22 26.57
CA ARG A 801 2.26 32.17 26.10
C ARG A 801 1.27 32.76 25.11
N TRP A 802 1.10 32.11 23.96
CA TRP A 802 0.20 32.56 22.91
C TRP A 802 -0.72 31.42 22.47
N ALA A 803 -1.99 31.71 22.19
CA ALA A 803 -2.97 30.72 21.74
C ALA A 803 -3.42 31.03 20.31
N TRP A 804 -3.44 30.04 19.43
CA TRP A 804 -3.87 30.23 18.05
C TRP A 804 -5.34 30.67 18.02
N CYS A 805 -5.63 31.87 17.52
CA CYS A 805 -6.95 32.47 17.53
C CYS A 805 -7.63 32.55 16.15
N VAL A 806 -6.95 32.97 15.08
CA VAL A 806 -7.59 33.27 13.79
C VAL A 806 -7.68 32.04 12.87
N TRP A 807 -8.89 31.76 12.35
CA TRP A 807 -9.16 30.76 11.32
C TRP A 807 -10.34 31.18 10.42
N PRO A 808 -10.28 30.99 9.09
CA PRO A 808 -9.13 30.50 8.30
C PRO A 808 -7.91 31.43 8.39
N GLN A 809 -6.72 30.90 8.06
CA GLN A 809 -5.46 31.66 8.11
C GLN A 809 -5.44 32.72 6.99
N PRO A 810 -4.98 33.96 7.26
CA PRO A 810 -4.74 34.94 6.21
C PRO A 810 -3.60 34.48 5.30
N LYS A 811 -3.77 34.71 4.00
CA LYS A 811 -2.87 34.21 2.95
C LYS A 811 -1.73 35.17 2.61
N ASN A 812 -1.90 36.46 2.88
CA ASN A 812 -0.93 37.52 2.55
C ASN A 812 -0.92 38.59 3.66
N PRO A 813 0.08 39.50 3.66
CA PRO A 813 0.20 40.53 4.70
C PRO A 813 -1.02 41.45 4.79
N GLN A 814 -1.67 41.75 3.66
CA GLN A 814 -2.80 42.68 3.57
C GLN A 814 -4.06 42.15 4.30
N GLU A 815 -4.21 40.83 4.40
CA GLU A 815 -5.35 40.19 5.09
C GLU A 815 -5.22 40.13 6.61
N VAL A 816 -4.02 40.33 7.17
CA VAL A 816 -3.72 40.07 8.59
C VAL A 816 -4.57 40.94 9.52
N ASP A 817 -4.55 42.27 9.31
CA ASP A 817 -5.22 43.21 10.21
C ASP A 817 -6.74 43.08 10.12
N ALA A 818 -7.27 42.87 8.91
CA ALA A 818 -8.69 42.61 8.69
C ALA A 818 -9.15 41.32 9.40
N SER A 819 -8.35 40.25 9.30
CA SER A 819 -8.65 38.95 9.94
C SER A 819 -8.62 39.05 11.47
N ILE A 820 -7.67 39.79 12.05
CA ILE A 820 -7.61 40.05 13.49
C ILE A 820 -8.85 40.82 13.94
N LYS A 821 -9.18 41.93 13.27
CA LYS A 821 -10.35 42.76 13.60
C LYS A 821 -11.65 41.97 13.50
N GLN A 822 -11.82 41.18 12.44
CA GLN A 822 -12.99 40.32 12.26
C GLN A 822 -13.13 39.27 13.36
N TRP A 823 -12.02 38.65 13.77
CA TRP A 823 -12.02 37.68 14.86
C TRP A 823 -12.28 38.34 16.22
N LEU A 824 -11.74 39.54 16.46
CA LEU A 824 -11.82 40.24 17.74
C LEU A 824 -13.18 40.92 17.97
N LYS A 825 -13.81 41.48 16.92
CA LYS A 825 -15.08 42.23 17.00
C LYS A 825 -16.18 41.56 17.85
N PRO A 826 -16.54 40.27 17.66
CA PRO A 826 -17.59 39.62 18.48
C PRO A 826 -17.13 39.23 19.90
N ARG A 827 -15.87 39.50 20.27
CA ARG A 827 -15.25 39.12 21.54
C ARG A 827 -14.96 40.32 22.44
N LEU A 828 -15.01 41.54 21.91
CA LEU A 828 -14.94 42.78 22.68
C LEU A 828 -16.08 42.79 23.72
N GLY A 829 -15.77 43.07 24.99
CA GLY A 829 -16.71 43.00 26.12
C GLY A 829 -16.86 41.63 26.81
N LYS A 830 -16.21 40.57 26.31
CA LYS A 830 -16.01 39.28 27.02
C LYS A 830 -14.57 39.19 27.52
N ASN A 831 -14.07 38.02 27.93
CA ASN A 831 -12.62 37.78 28.15
C ASN A 831 -11.95 37.45 26.79
N PRO A 832 -11.46 38.45 26.02
CA PRO A 832 -11.19 38.29 24.58
C PRO A 832 -9.89 37.54 24.33
N ALA A 833 -9.00 37.51 25.32
CA ALA A 833 -7.74 36.77 25.32
C ALA A 833 -7.97 35.25 25.39
N LYS A 834 -9.10 34.76 25.93
CA LYS A 834 -9.32 33.33 26.12
C LYS A 834 -9.78 32.64 24.84
N VAL A 835 -8.93 31.76 24.30
CA VAL A 835 -9.30 30.88 23.17
C VAL A 835 -9.77 29.51 23.69
N LYS A 836 -10.98 29.09 23.32
CA LYS A 836 -11.49 27.74 23.63
C LYS A 836 -10.89 26.74 22.65
N ASN A 837 -10.18 25.72 23.16
CA ASN A 837 -9.59 24.63 22.39
C ASN A 837 -8.73 25.10 21.19
N PRO A 838 -7.70 25.95 21.39
CA PRO A 838 -6.87 26.41 20.29
C PRO A 838 -6.16 25.22 19.63
N LYS A 839 -5.97 25.31 18.31
CA LYS A 839 -5.25 24.29 17.53
C LYS A 839 -3.78 24.15 17.96
N ASP A 840 -3.22 25.19 18.55
CA ASP A 840 -1.87 25.24 19.10
C ASP A 840 -1.75 26.27 20.23
N TYR A 841 -0.79 26.03 21.13
CA TYR A 841 -0.23 27.05 22.01
C TYR A 841 1.25 27.17 21.71
N ILE A 842 1.75 28.38 21.48
CA ILE A 842 3.20 28.61 21.41
C ILE A 842 3.67 29.31 22.70
N GLN A 843 4.65 28.72 23.38
CA GLN A 843 5.33 29.32 24.53
C GLN A 843 6.75 29.69 24.12
N LEU A 844 7.02 30.99 24.05
CA LEU A 844 8.35 31.53 23.79
C LEU A 844 8.93 31.98 25.13
N SER A 845 10.01 31.34 25.55
CA SER A 845 10.73 31.64 26.78
C SER A 845 11.95 32.51 26.47
N ASP A 846 12.36 33.34 27.43
CA ASP A 846 13.63 34.03 27.36
C ASP A 846 14.80 33.04 27.15
N GLY A 847 15.87 33.49 26.49
CA GLY A 847 16.97 32.64 26.05
C GLY A 847 16.67 31.78 24.79
N GLY A 848 15.61 32.10 24.04
CA GLY A 848 15.38 31.56 22.70
C GLY A 848 14.66 30.21 22.63
N LYS A 849 14.13 29.70 23.74
CA LYS A 849 13.49 28.37 23.78
C LYS A 849 12.00 28.42 23.40
N VAL A 850 11.57 27.47 22.57
CA VAL A 850 10.14 27.18 22.33
C VAL A 850 9.71 26.04 23.25
N SER A 851 9.08 26.39 24.37
CA SER A 851 8.82 25.45 25.48
C SER A 851 7.52 24.65 25.33
N LYS A 852 6.60 25.10 24.47
CA LYS A 852 5.32 24.44 24.19
C LYS A 852 4.87 24.83 22.79
N SER A 853 4.68 23.85 21.92
CA SER A 853 3.95 23.97 20.65
C SER A 853 3.72 22.59 20.06
N LYS A 854 2.57 22.43 19.39
CA LYS A 854 2.23 21.27 18.58
C LYS A 854 2.93 21.32 17.22
N TYR A 855 3.15 22.51 16.65
CA TYR A 855 3.68 22.67 15.29
C TYR A 855 5.15 23.10 15.26
N PHE A 856 5.63 23.82 16.28
CA PHE A 856 6.99 24.35 16.34
C PHE A 856 7.86 23.63 17.39
N ARG A 857 7.61 22.33 17.62
CA ARG A 857 8.40 21.53 18.54
C ARG A 857 9.82 21.34 17.98
N GLY A 858 10.84 21.67 18.75
CA GLY A 858 12.24 21.62 18.32
C GLY A 858 12.71 22.87 17.56
N TYR A 859 11.88 23.91 17.49
CA TYR A 859 12.32 25.24 17.08
C TYR A 859 12.99 25.95 18.24
N PHE A 860 13.84 26.91 17.90
CA PHE A 860 14.28 27.96 18.80
C PHE A 860 13.95 29.31 18.17
N TRP A 861 14.08 30.40 18.91
CA TRP A 861 13.84 31.74 18.39
C TRP A 861 14.98 32.68 18.74
N SER A 862 15.16 33.72 17.93
CA SER A 862 16.12 34.81 18.15
C SER A 862 15.65 36.05 17.40
N GLY A 863 15.53 37.18 18.09
CA GLY A 863 15.00 38.42 17.54
C GLY A 863 13.56 38.25 17.06
N ASP A 864 13.33 38.48 15.77
CA ASP A 864 12.05 38.33 15.09
C ASP A 864 11.94 37.02 14.29
N LYS A 865 12.83 36.03 14.55
CA LYS A 865 12.86 34.77 13.81
C LYS A 865 12.54 33.57 14.69
N LEU A 866 11.65 32.72 14.20
CA LEU A 866 11.36 31.38 14.71
C LEU A 866 12.04 30.36 13.80
N ILE A 867 13.06 29.68 14.32
CA ILE A 867 14.04 28.95 13.52
C ILE A 867 13.86 27.45 13.70
N GLY A 868 13.52 26.79 12.60
CA GLY A 868 13.31 25.35 12.52
C GLY A 868 14.59 24.63 12.17
N ILE A 869 15.22 24.01 13.17
CA ILE A 869 16.45 23.22 13.00
C ILE A 869 16.25 22.06 12.02
N ASN A 870 15.11 21.37 12.13
CA ASN A 870 14.77 20.19 11.33
C ASN A 870 13.91 20.50 10.10
N ASP A 871 13.38 21.72 10.02
CA ASP A 871 12.50 22.16 8.94
C ASP A 871 13.21 23.05 7.92
N ASP A 872 14.49 23.35 8.14
CA ASP A 872 15.36 24.18 7.29
C ASP A 872 14.77 25.56 6.95
N GLN A 873 13.97 26.11 7.86
CA GLN A 873 13.31 27.39 7.65
C GLN A 873 13.48 28.32 8.85
N ALA A 874 13.51 29.62 8.58
CA ALA A 874 13.43 30.68 9.57
C ALA A 874 12.20 31.53 9.24
N LEU A 875 11.23 31.47 10.14
CA LEU A 875 9.93 32.10 9.99
C LEU A 875 9.96 33.47 10.67
N LYS A 876 9.47 34.50 9.99
CA LYS A 876 9.30 35.81 10.61
C LYS A 876 8.19 35.76 11.66
N MET A 877 8.47 36.40 12.79
CA MET A 877 7.53 36.68 13.87
C MET A 877 7.35 38.18 14.01
N GLU A 878 6.13 38.62 14.27
CA GLU A 878 5.81 40.02 14.55
C GLU A 878 4.75 40.07 15.63
N VAL A 879 4.87 41.01 16.57
CA VAL A 879 3.84 41.28 17.56
C VAL A 879 3.12 42.56 17.15
N LYS A 880 1.79 42.49 17.05
CA LYS A 880 0.93 43.64 16.81
C LYS A 880 -0.10 43.77 17.91
N THR A 881 -0.27 44.98 18.42
CA THR A 881 -1.36 45.30 19.36
C THR A 881 -2.55 45.84 18.57
N VAL A 882 -3.71 45.20 18.72
CA VAL A 882 -4.97 45.60 18.06
C VAL A 882 -6.06 45.68 19.12
N GLU A 883 -6.71 46.84 19.26
CA GLU A 883 -7.73 47.11 20.29
C GLU A 883 -7.26 46.75 21.72
N GLY A 884 -5.98 46.99 22.04
CA GLY A 884 -5.40 46.72 23.36
C GLY A 884 -5.01 45.26 23.63
N PHE A 885 -5.08 44.37 22.63
CA PHE A 885 -4.65 42.97 22.74
C PHE A 885 -3.45 42.69 21.84
N ASP A 886 -2.45 42.00 22.38
CA ASP A 886 -1.28 41.58 21.62
C ASP A 886 -1.56 40.31 20.82
N PHE A 887 -1.19 40.35 19.54
CA PHE A 887 -1.22 39.24 18.62
C PHE A 887 0.20 38.94 18.12
N LEU A 888 0.60 37.67 18.21
CA LEU A 888 1.81 37.16 17.59
C LEU A 888 1.45 36.59 16.22
N ILE A 889 2.01 37.20 15.19
CA ILE A 889 1.88 36.82 13.79
C ILE A 889 3.14 36.03 13.43
N VAL A 890 2.97 34.77 13.04
CA VAL A 890 4.07 33.90 12.63
C VAL A 890 3.85 33.51 11.18
N GLU A 891 4.85 33.68 10.33
CA GLU A 891 4.81 33.11 8.97
C GLU A 891 4.48 31.62 9.02
N LYS A 892 3.62 31.14 8.12
CA LYS A 892 3.21 29.74 8.11
C LYS A 892 4.36 28.78 7.75
N GLY A 893 5.35 29.27 7.01
CA GLY A 893 6.43 28.45 6.45
C GLY A 893 5.96 27.55 5.31
N GLY A 894 6.69 26.45 5.09
CA GLY A 894 6.43 25.54 3.97
C GLY A 894 7.03 26.04 2.65
N PHE A 895 8.23 26.61 2.72
CA PHE A 895 9.04 27.07 1.58
C PHE A 895 9.59 25.90 0.73
N ASP A 896 8.96 24.72 0.78
CA ASP A 896 9.38 23.49 0.13
C ASP A 896 8.35 22.99 -0.91
N ALA A 897 7.17 23.61 -1.00
CA ALA A 897 6.13 23.29 -1.98
C ALA A 897 5.86 24.47 -2.91
N LYS A 898 5.79 24.25 -4.23
CA LYS A 898 5.30 25.27 -5.17
C LYS A 898 3.87 25.70 -4.77
N PRO A 899 3.49 26.97 -4.98
CA PRO A 899 2.12 27.42 -4.78
C PRO A 899 1.14 26.53 -5.57
N ASP A 900 0.03 26.11 -4.97
CA ASP A 900 -1.03 25.33 -5.64
C ASP A 900 -1.64 26.16 -6.80
N ASN A 901 -1.04 26.08 -7.98
CA ASN A 901 -1.65 26.42 -9.26
C ASN A 901 -0.86 25.78 -10.41
N ASP A 902 -1.50 24.87 -11.15
CA ASP A 902 -0.89 24.09 -12.24
C ASP A 902 -0.42 24.94 -13.43
N GLU A 903 -0.71 26.25 -13.44
CA GLU A 903 -0.35 27.19 -14.51
C GLU A 903 0.94 28.01 -14.25
N ILE A 904 1.54 27.93 -13.06
CA ILE A 904 2.64 28.84 -12.68
C ILE A 904 4.02 28.18 -12.86
N LYS A 905 4.80 28.67 -13.83
CA LYS A 905 6.16 28.18 -14.14
C LYS A 905 7.23 28.55 -13.08
N GLY A 906 7.01 29.56 -12.23
CA GLY A 906 7.95 30.02 -11.17
C GLY A 906 7.27 30.75 -10.01
N ILE A 907 7.95 31.01 -8.89
CA ILE A 907 7.31 31.64 -7.71
C ILE A 907 6.97 33.11 -8.03
N PRO A 908 5.70 33.55 -7.93
CA PRO A 908 5.33 34.94 -8.20
C PRO A 908 6.03 35.91 -7.25
N LYS A 909 6.47 37.08 -7.74
CA LYS A 909 7.16 38.10 -6.94
C LYS A 909 6.37 38.58 -5.70
N GLY A 910 5.04 38.46 -5.72
CA GLY A 910 4.15 38.81 -4.61
C GLY A 910 3.61 37.63 -3.80
N TRP A 911 4.15 36.42 -4.00
CA TRP A 911 3.66 35.24 -3.28
C TRP A 911 4.00 35.29 -1.79
N HIS A 912 3.11 34.78 -0.95
CA HIS A 912 3.31 34.67 0.50
C HIS A 912 2.80 33.31 1.01
N CYS A 913 3.46 32.76 2.04
CA CYS A 913 3.08 31.47 2.64
C CYS A 913 1.82 31.53 3.54
N GLY A 914 1.16 32.69 3.67
CA GLY A 914 0.20 32.98 4.74
C GLY A 914 0.80 33.04 6.15
N TYR A 915 -0.08 33.21 7.15
CA TYR A 915 0.30 33.40 8.56
C TYR A 915 -0.54 32.57 9.54
N SER A 916 0.09 32.22 10.65
CA SER A 916 -0.58 31.73 11.86
C SER A 916 -0.63 32.85 12.88
N ILE A 917 -1.82 33.21 13.35
CA ILE A 917 -2.03 34.32 14.27
C ILE A 917 -2.46 33.78 15.64
N TYR A 918 -1.72 34.20 16.65
CA TYR A 918 -1.92 33.83 18.05
C TYR A 918 -2.24 35.08 18.88
N ILE A 919 -3.05 34.93 19.92
CA ILE A 919 -3.32 35.99 20.91
C ILE A 919 -2.60 35.69 22.22
N ARG A 920 -2.03 36.71 22.85
CA ARG A 920 -1.30 36.59 24.13
C ARG A 920 -2.24 36.05 25.21
N GLN A 921 -1.76 35.07 25.95
CA GLN A 921 -2.45 34.52 27.12
C GLN A 921 -1.82 35.14 28.37
N LYS A 922 -2.66 35.68 29.25
CA LYS A 922 -2.27 36.10 30.59
C LYS A 922 -2.20 34.90 31.53
#